data_AF-A0A317Y1T9-F1
#
_entry.id   AF-A0A317Y1T9-F1
#
_cell.length_a   1.000
_cell.length_b   1.000
_cell.length_c   1.000
_cell.angle_alpha   90.00
_cell.angle_beta   90.00
_cell.angle_gamma   90.00
#
_symmetry.space_group_name_H-M   'P 1'
#
loop_
_entity.id
_entity.type
_entity.pdbx_description
1 polymer ?
#
loop_
_entity_poly.entity_id
_entity_poly.type
_entity_poly.pdbx_seq_one_letter_code
_entity_poly.pdbx_strand_id
1 'polypeptide(L)'
;MSRPHDGHRSFFPMGNPFRMILPRGARLPPKLTELLTSYEDGLASSLRKVKPEATSEVFTLSWMKLAVECLSELHTNIATLITELELPLSDWDEKWVDIYLNSSVKLLDICIALSSELSRLDQGQLLVRYLLNVLNSGSDMPSQEQLRRAEVSLKEWIERASERSPRLDSCLAALQELSGNLSLMKVRHSAKGKVLMRALYGIEAVTVLICSVLVAVLSGTFKPLVDFDVPEKFGWSTAFIDLQKAISGELSRQLSRGSVAAVKELEDVDVCAKQLHTLTCTVQLEEENASLAHSFSRSKEVVLADTTAQGRGHADNLKLADDSSCQHEVIMLQSITTEGGMDTADIKEDTETIGHTKEVMAPEKIIDRGHQDDNTKQDTGVVTDISCLERREELLNCISRMSKSAERLQLGLDSLSKRVDDFFHIVLTGRDALLCNLRFSNGGKVAAEVRLQSCRCRLLYSLKKKMLKNQFPSAMTSASILDRHCESLRFPFLSSSRHGPRKGKNGARLPPGPPGLPFLGNLLLLRRYSSDVEALLRRLVARYGPVVSLRAGPSLSVFIADRRVAHAALVESGAALADRPAVTRALLGESGNTISRSSYGPVWRLLRRNLVSETLHPSRVKLFAPARAWVRRVLAEKLGREAEEAQARAQAPPPAMEAFRYAMFCLLVLMCFGERLDEPAVRAIASAQYGWLMFVAKNTSLLAFWPALARILLRGRLQEGLAVRQRQKELFVPLIDARRVRKQQHAKNQGGAAVAVAPGEETTTFEHSYVDTLLDIRLPEEGDRALTDDEVSNLCSEFLTAGTDTTSTALQWIMAELVKNPDAQEKLYSEIRATCGDDQAEVGEEDTHRMPYLKAVVLEGLRRHPPAHFVLSHKAAEDTEVGGYLIPKGATVNFTVAEMGWDEREWDRPMEFVPERFLSGGDGEGVDVTGSREIKMMPFGAGRRICAGLGIAMLHLEYFVANLVREFEWKEVAGDEVDLSETREFTTVMKKPLRAQLVRRTTCV
;
A
#
# COMPACT_ATOMS: atom_id res chain seq x y z
N MET A 1 33.46 -54.27 10.87
CA MET A 1 33.16 -54.45 12.31
C MET A 1 32.68 -53.12 12.86
N SER A 2 31.47 -53.16 13.40
CA SER A 2 30.61 -52.07 13.84
C SER A 2 31.19 -51.27 15.02
N ARG A 3 30.96 -49.96 15.04
CA ARG A 3 30.87 -49.17 16.29
C ARG A 3 29.69 -48.19 16.22
N PRO A 4 29.06 -47.90 17.37
CA PRO A 4 27.64 -47.59 17.47
C PRO A 4 27.34 -46.10 17.52
N HIS A 5 26.05 -45.78 17.34
CA HIS A 5 25.42 -44.48 17.53
C HIS A 5 25.90 -43.74 18.79
N ASP A 6 26.47 -42.54 18.61
CA ASP A 6 26.61 -41.56 19.68
C ASP A 6 25.32 -40.73 19.80
N GLY A 7 24.80 -40.69 21.03
CA GLY A 7 23.53 -40.10 21.40
C GLY A 7 23.49 -38.57 21.41
N HIS A 8 22.30 -38.07 21.68
CA HIS A 8 21.94 -36.66 21.88
C HIS A 8 23.07 -35.85 22.55
N ARG A 9 23.63 -34.89 21.81
CA ARG A 9 24.43 -33.80 22.40
C ARG A 9 23.55 -32.99 23.35
N SER A 10 23.87 -33.04 24.63
CA SER A 10 23.35 -32.16 25.66
C SER A 10 23.75 -30.70 25.36
N PHE A 11 22.74 -29.83 25.38
CA PHE A 11 22.76 -28.49 24.81
C PHE A 11 23.35 -27.43 25.76
N PHE A 12 24.56 -27.61 26.31
CA PHE A 12 25.21 -26.53 27.08
C PHE A 12 26.75 -26.52 26.92
N PRO A 13 27.32 -25.59 26.13
CA PRO A 13 28.78 -25.44 26.00
C PRO A 13 29.44 -24.58 27.09
N MET A 14 28.71 -24.07 28.09
CA MET A 14 29.29 -23.36 29.25
C MET A 14 28.61 -23.84 30.54
N GLY A 15 29.40 -23.94 31.61
CA GLY A 15 29.06 -24.67 32.85
C GLY A 15 27.66 -24.41 33.43
N ASN A 16 27.12 -25.44 34.09
CA ASN A 16 25.78 -25.50 34.65
C ASN A 16 25.35 -24.17 35.35
N PRO A 17 24.44 -23.37 34.77
CA PRO A 17 24.03 -22.07 35.31
C PRO A 17 23.33 -22.20 36.68
N PHE A 18 22.75 -23.37 36.96
CA PHE A 18 22.10 -23.66 38.23
C PHE A 18 23.07 -23.76 39.41
N ARG A 19 24.36 -24.06 39.17
CA ARG A 19 25.39 -24.01 40.22
C ARG A 19 25.68 -22.60 40.73
N MET A 20 25.23 -21.56 40.02
CA MET A 20 25.43 -20.14 40.37
C MET A 20 24.22 -19.55 41.10
N ILE A 21 22.98 -19.92 40.72
CA ILE A 21 21.70 -19.47 41.31
C ILE A 21 21.47 -20.01 42.73
N LEU A 22 22.02 -21.19 43.02
CA LEU A 22 21.95 -21.81 44.34
C LEU A 22 23.09 -21.29 45.24
N PRO A 23 22.80 -20.68 46.41
CA PRO A 23 23.85 -20.28 47.33
C PRO A 23 24.61 -21.53 47.82
N ARG A 24 25.88 -21.68 47.44
CA ARG A 24 26.76 -22.68 48.06
C ARG A 24 26.97 -22.28 49.53
N GLY A 25 26.34 -23.02 50.44
CA GLY A 25 26.67 -23.03 51.88
C GLY A 25 26.44 -21.76 52.70
N ALA A 26 26.10 -20.61 52.11
CA ALA A 26 25.81 -19.39 52.84
C ALA A 26 24.31 -19.30 53.19
N ARG A 27 23.98 -19.38 54.49
CA ARG A 27 22.60 -19.20 54.98
C ARG A 27 22.11 -17.79 54.61
N LEU A 28 21.03 -17.70 53.84
CA LEU A 28 20.34 -16.43 53.61
C LEU A 28 19.77 -15.91 54.96
N PRO A 29 19.78 -14.59 55.20
CA PRO A 29 19.10 -14.01 56.35
C PRO A 29 17.64 -14.46 56.43
N PRO A 30 17.07 -14.73 57.63
CA PRO A 30 15.72 -15.27 57.78
C PRO A 30 14.64 -14.50 57.01
N LYS A 31 14.69 -13.16 57.05
CA LYS A 31 13.76 -12.27 56.34
C LYS A 31 13.81 -12.43 54.80
N LEU A 32 15.00 -12.66 54.23
CA LEU A 32 15.15 -12.85 52.78
C LEU A 32 14.73 -14.27 52.35
N THR A 33 14.91 -15.25 53.22
CA THR A 33 14.41 -16.61 53.01
C THR A 33 12.88 -16.61 53.01
N GLU A 34 12.25 -15.94 53.97
CA GLU A 34 10.79 -15.82 54.08
C GLU A 34 10.17 -15.14 52.83
N LEU A 35 10.76 -14.03 52.37
CA LEU A 35 10.32 -13.35 51.14
C LEU A 35 10.47 -14.23 49.89
N LEU A 36 11.59 -14.94 49.76
CA LEU A 36 11.82 -15.85 48.63
C LEU A 36 10.84 -17.03 48.65
N THR A 37 10.63 -17.65 49.82
CA THR A 37 9.69 -18.76 49.98
C THR A 37 8.26 -18.32 49.69
N SER A 38 7.82 -17.17 50.22
CA SER A 38 6.50 -16.60 49.92
C SER A 38 6.28 -16.38 48.43
N TYR A 39 7.30 -15.86 47.73
CA TYR A 39 7.26 -15.68 46.29
C TYR A 39 7.21 -17.01 45.52
N GLU A 40 8.06 -18.00 45.88
CA GLU A 40 8.06 -19.31 45.23
C GLU A 40 6.75 -20.07 45.46
N ASP A 41 6.14 -19.96 46.63
CA ASP A 41 4.84 -20.54 46.94
C ASP A 41 3.71 -19.86 46.13
N GLY A 42 3.77 -18.54 45.99
CA GLY A 42 2.84 -17.77 45.14
C GLY A 42 2.95 -18.16 43.66
N LEU A 43 4.17 -18.32 43.14
CA LEU A 43 4.43 -18.80 41.79
C LEU A 43 3.93 -20.24 41.60
N ALA A 44 4.20 -21.14 42.55
CA ALA A 44 3.70 -22.52 42.51
C ALA A 44 2.17 -22.58 42.53
N SER A 45 1.52 -21.75 43.35
CA SER A 45 0.06 -21.62 43.41
C SER A 45 -0.51 -21.13 42.08
N SER A 46 0.10 -20.11 41.47
CA SER A 46 -0.33 -19.56 40.18
C SER A 46 -0.22 -20.59 39.06
N LEU A 47 0.85 -21.39 39.03
CA LEU A 47 1.02 -22.48 38.07
C LEU A 47 -0.01 -23.59 38.25
N ARG A 48 -0.39 -23.92 39.50
CA ARG A 48 -1.46 -24.89 39.76
C ARG A 48 -2.83 -24.40 39.29
N LYS A 49 -3.11 -23.09 39.35
CA LYS A 49 -4.37 -22.51 38.82
C LYS A 49 -4.48 -22.63 37.29
N VAL A 50 -3.35 -22.58 36.57
CA VAL A 50 -3.31 -22.70 35.10
C VAL A 50 -3.32 -24.16 34.64
N LYS A 51 -2.94 -25.09 35.54
CA LYS A 51 -3.01 -26.52 35.26
C LYS A 51 -4.47 -26.88 34.95
N PRO A 52 -4.75 -27.46 33.77
CA PRO A 52 -6.10 -27.87 33.41
C PRO A 52 -6.58 -29.03 34.28
N GLU A 53 -7.89 -29.10 34.57
CA GLU A 53 -8.49 -30.22 35.31
C GLU A 53 -8.60 -31.45 34.40
N ALA A 54 -8.88 -31.23 33.12
CA ALA A 54 -8.85 -32.24 32.06
C ALA A 54 -7.89 -31.84 30.93
N THR A 55 -7.13 -32.78 30.37
CA THR A 55 -6.20 -32.52 29.25
C THR A 55 -6.90 -31.94 28.01
N SER A 56 -8.20 -32.19 27.87
CA SER A 56 -9.07 -31.62 26.84
C SER A 56 -9.36 -30.12 26.98
N GLU A 57 -9.00 -29.47 28.08
CA GLU A 57 -9.21 -28.02 28.28
C GLU A 57 -8.01 -27.18 27.80
N VAL A 58 -6.88 -27.82 27.54
CA VAL A 58 -5.68 -27.16 27.02
C VAL A 58 -5.94 -26.66 25.59
N PHE A 59 -5.43 -25.46 25.27
CA PHE A 59 -5.63 -24.73 24.00
C PHE A 59 -7.04 -24.17 23.74
N THR A 60 -7.92 -24.20 24.74
CA THR A 60 -9.16 -23.40 24.71
C THR A 60 -8.86 -21.91 24.95
N LEU A 61 -9.72 -21.03 24.46
CA LEU A 61 -9.59 -19.58 24.71
C LEU A 61 -9.70 -19.24 26.21
N SER A 62 -10.49 -20.02 26.96
CA SER A 62 -10.58 -19.91 28.42
C SER A 62 -9.27 -20.28 29.11
N TRP A 63 -8.61 -21.36 28.70
CA TRP A 63 -7.29 -21.72 29.22
C TRP A 63 -6.22 -20.70 28.84
N MET A 64 -6.20 -20.23 27.59
CA MET A 64 -5.25 -19.19 27.14
C MET A 64 -5.42 -17.90 27.94
N LYS A 65 -6.66 -17.53 28.28
CA LYS A 65 -6.96 -16.40 29.16
C LYS A 65 -6.35 -16.61 30.55
N LEU A 66 -6.58 -17.76 31.18
CA LEU A 66 -6.00 -18.10 32.49
C LEU A 66 -4.46 -18.07 32.44
N ALA A 67 -3.85 -18.53 31.35
CA ALA A 67 -2.42 -18.51 31.16
C ALA A 67 -1.86 -17.08 31.09
N VAL A 68 -2.52 -16.17 30.36
CA VAL A 68 -2.13 -14.74 30.31
C VAL A 68 -2.40 -14.01 31.63
N GLU A 69 -3.46 -14.39 32.36
CA GLU A 69 -3.72 -13.90 33.72
C GLU A 69 -2.61 -14.32 34.69
N CYS A 70 -2.11 -15.55 34.59
CA CYS A 70 -0.96 -16.01 35.34
C CYS A 70 0.29 -15.21 35.00
N LEU A 71 0.59 -14.95 33.72
CA LEU A 71 1.71 -14.07 33.35
C LEU A 71 1.57 -12.66 33.95
N SER A 72 0.36 -12.13 33.97
CA SER A 72 0.03 -10.82 34.55
C SER A 72 0.28 -10.79 36.07
N GLU A 73 -0.17 -11.83 36.79
CA GLU A 73 0.06 -12.01 38.23
C GLU A 73 1.57 -12.10 38.53
N LEU A 74 2.31 -12.91 37.77
CA LEU A 74 3.75 -13.10 37.95
C LEU A 74 4.57 -11.83 37.71
N HIS A 75 4.30 -11.11 36.62
CA HIS A 75 4.99 -9.85 36.31
C HIS A 75 4.59 -8.69 37.25
N THR A 76 3.47 -8.81 37.95
CA THR A 76 3.10 -7.88 39.03
C THR A 76 3.82 -8.23 40.33
N ASN A 77 3.87 -9.50 40.71
CA ASN A 77 4.50 -9.98 41.94
C ASN A 77 6.00 -9.68 42.01
N ILE A 78 6.70 -9.71 40.86
CA ILE A 78 8.12 -9.32 40.82
C ILE A 78 8.35 -7.84 41.10
N ALA A 79 7.42 -6.96 40.69
CA ALA A 79 7.51 -5.54 41.01
C ALA A 79 7.39 -5.31 42.52
N THR A 80 6.50 -6.06 43.19
CA THR A 80 6.36 -6.08 44.64
C THR A 80 7.64 -6.60 45.30
N LEU A 81 8.17 -7.75 44.85
CA LEU A 81 9.41 -8.33 45.39
C LEU A 81 10.61 -7.36 45.25
N ILE A 82 10.76 -6.70 44.09
CA ILE A 82 11.82 -5.70 43.88
C ILE A 82 11.69 -4.55 44.89
N THR A 83 10.47 -4.14 45.21
CA THR A 83 10.18 -3.07 46.18
C THR A 83 10.53 -3.52 47.60
N GLU A 84 10.11 -4.72 48.01
CA GLU A 84 10.36 -5.29 49.35
C GLU A 84 11.82 -5.65 49.61
N LEU A 85 12.58 -5.96 48.55
CA LEU A 85 14.01 -6.22 48.66
C LEU A 85 14.84 -4.95 48.95
N GLU A 86 14.27 -3.74 48.79
CA GLU A 86 14.95 -2.45 48.99
C GLU A 86 16.35 -2.44 48.37
N LEU A 87 16.46 -2.93 47.13
CA LEU A 87 17.73 -3.04 46.42
C LEU A 87 18.14 -1.65 45.90
N PRO A 88 19.26 -1.06 46.34
CA PRO A 88 19.75 0.18 45.74
C PRO A 88 20.18 -0.08 44.28
N LEU A 89 19.96 0.89 43.39
CA LEU A 89 20.26 0.70 41.95
C LEU A 89 21.75 0.57 41.66
N SER A 90 22.60 1.10 42.54
CA SER A 90 24.06 0.87 42.51
C SER A 90 24.42 -0.60 42.63
N ASP A 91 23.47 -1.42 43.06
CA ASP A 91 23.59 -2.86 43.16
C ASP A 91 23.12 -3.65 41.93
N TRP A 92 22.80 -2.98 40.82
CA TRP A 92 22.48 -3.62 39.54
C TRP A 92 23.67 -3.48 38.58
N ASP A 93 24.13 -4.58 37.98
CA ASP A 93 25.11 -4.52 36.88
C ASP A 93 24.41 -3.90 35.66
N GLU A 94 25.10 -3.01 34.93
CA GLU A 94 24.58 -2.41 33.69
C GLU A 94 24.14 -3.50 32.69
N LYS A 95 24.88 -4.62 32.62
CA LYS A 95 24.53 -5.76 31.76
C LYS A 95 23.17 -6.38 32.10
N TRP A 96 22.74 -6.29 33.36
CA TRP A 96 21.47 -6.86 33.81
C TRP A 96 20.28 -5.98 33.50
N VAL A 97 20.47 -4.68 33.68
CA VAL A 97 19.50 -3.68 33.25
C VAL A 97 19.26 -3.85 31.76
N ASP A 98 20.32 -4.05 30.97
CA ASP A 98 20.21 -4.28 29.53
C ASP A 98 19.50 -5.60 29.19
N ILE A 99 19.81 -6.71 29.88
CA ILE A 99 19.12 -7.99 29.66
C ILE A 99 17.62 -7.88 29.98
N TYR A 100 17.26 -7.31 31.14
CA TYR A 100 15.86 -7.15 31.53
C TYR A 100 15.11 -6.21 30.58
N LEU A 101 15.72 -5.09 30.19
CA LEU A 101 15.12 -4.16 29.24
C LEU A 101 14.97 -4.79 27.86
N ASN A 102 15.94 -5.59 27.40
CA ASN A 102 15.85 -6.33 26.15
C ASN A 102 14.77 -7.42 26.21
N SER A 103 14.70 -8.20 27.28
CA SER A 103 13.64 -9.20 27.52
C SER A 103 12.26 -8.54 27.49
N SER A 104 12.10 -7.37 28.15
CA SER A 104 10.82 -6.63 28.15
C SER A 104 10.41 -6.12 26.76
N VAL A 105 11.36 -5.71 25.91
CA VAL A 105 11.08 -5.29 24.52
C VAL A 105 10.52 -6.46 23.71
N LYS A 106 11.18 -7.62 23.79
CA LYS A 106 10.75 -8.82 23.07
C LYS A 106 9.38 -9.29 23.50
N LEU A 107 9.09 -9.25 24.81
CA LEU A 107 7.77 -9.58 25.33
C LEU A 107 6.69 -8.61 24.81
N LEU A 108 6.98 -7.31 24.70
CA LEU A 108 6.07 -6.35 24.10
C LEU A 108 5.85 -6.62 22.61
N ASP A 109 6.89 -7.02 21.87
CA ASP A 109 6.77 -7.40 20.45
C ASP A 109 5.92 -8.67 20.27
N ILE A 110 6.08 -9.67 21.16
CA ILE A 110 5.24 -10.87 21.20
C ILE A 110 3.78 -10.48 21.49
N CYS A 111 3.51 -9.64 22.49
CA CYS A 111 2.16 -9.15 22.78
C CYS A 111 1.55 -8.43 21.57
N ILE A 112 2.32 -7.61 20.87
CA ILE A 112 1.86 -6.91 19.65
C ILE A 112 1.51 -7.92 18.55
N ALA A 113 2.26 -9.00 18.40
CA ALA A 113 1.96 -10.06 17.44
C ALA A 113 0.69 -10.84 17.84
N LEU A 114 0.56 -11.22 19.10
CA LEU A 114 -0.64 -11.89 19.64
C LEU A 114 -1.90 -11.04 19.46
N SER A 115 -1.88 -9.76 19.84
CA SER A 115 -3.01 -8.84 19.62
C SER A 115 -3.33 -8.65 18.12
N SER A 116 -2.33 -8.79 17.24
CA SER A 116 -2.54 -8.78 15.78
C SER A 116 -3.39 -9.95 15.34
N GLU A 117 -3.07 -11.15 15.82
CA GLU A 117 -3.73 -12.37 15.41
C GLU A 117 -5.12 -12.51 16.00
N LEU A 118 -5.28 -12.17 17.28
CA LEU A 118 -6.61 -12.15 17.89
C LEU A 118 -7.54 -11.20 17.14
N SER A 119 -7.03 -10.06 16.67
CA SER A 119 -7.82 -9.15 15.85
C SER A 119 -8.07 -9.64 14.42
N ARG A 120 -7.14 -10.40 13.82
CA ARG A 120 -7.37 -11.02 12.50
C ARG A 120 -8.49 -12.07 12.60
N LEU A 121 -8.47 -12.88 13.66
CA LEU A 121 -9.51 -13.86 13.95
C LEU A 121 -10.87 -13.18 14.24
N ASP A 122 -10.87 -12.07 14.97
CA ASP A 122 -12.07 -11.24 15.21
C ASP A 122 -12.61 -10.60 13.92
N GLN A 123 -11.75 -10.15 13.00
CA GLN A 123 -12.18 -9.68 11.68
C GLN A 123 -12.78 -10.82 10.83
N GLY A 124 -12.23 -12.03 10.93
CA GLY A 124 -12.82 -13.22 10.31
C GLY A 124 -14.24 -13.52 10.84
N GLN A 125 -14.51 -13.26 12.12
CA GLN A 125 -15.86 -13.42 12.68
C GLN A 125 -16.91 -12.49 12.04
N LEU A 126 -16.52 -11.35 11.48
CA LEU A 126 -17.47 -10.46 10.79
C LEU A 126 -18.08 -11.12 9.54
N LEU A 127 -17.31 -11.98 8.85
CA LEU A 127 -17.80 -12.74 7.69
C LEU A 127 -18.79 -13.83 8.13
N VAL A 128 -18.47 -14.54 9.23
CA VAL A 128 -19.37 -15.53 9.84
C VAL A 128 -20.67 -14.88 10.28
N ARG A 129 -20.60 -13.70 10.90
CA ARG A 129 -21.78 -12.94 11.35
C ARG A 129 -22.60 -12.40 10.20
N TYR A 130 -21.95 -11.92 9.14
CA TYR A 130 -22.63 -11.53 7.90
C TYR A 130 -23.35 -12.73 7.28
N LEU A 131 -22.69 -13.87 7.18
CA LEU A 131 -23.25 -15.11 6.66
C LEU A 131 -24.45 -15.58 7.50
N LEU A 132 -24.32 -15.61 8.83
CA LEU A 132 -25.43 -15.97 9.72
C LEU A 132 -26.60 -14.99 9.62
N ASN A 133 -26.35 -13.70 9.37
CA ASN A 133 -27.40 -12.72 9.11
C ASN A 133 -28.08 -12.91 7.74
N VAL A 134 -27.31 -13.27 6.70
CA VAL A 134 -27.85 -13.58 5.37
C VAL A 134 -28.72 -14.83 5.42
N LEU A 135 -28.37 -15.81 6.28
CA LEU A 135 -29.08 -17.07 6.43
C LEU A 135 -30.23 -17.04 7.46
N ASN A 136 -30.25 -16.11 8.43
CA ASN A 136 -31.32 -15.97 9.44
C ASN A 136 -32.41 -14.95 9.03
N SER A 137 -33.28 -15.28 8.08
CA SER A 137 -34.42 -14.42 7.67
C SER A 137 -35.77 -14.73 8.33
N GLY A 138 -35.85 -15.70 9.25
CA GLY A 138 -37.10 -16.12 9.90
C GLY A 138 -37.21 -17.64 9.96
N SER A 139 -38.36 -18.18 10.35
CA SER A 139 -38.64 -19.64 10.41
C SER A 139 -38.66 -20.34 9.06
N ASP A 140 -38.39 -19.62 7.96
CA ASP A 140 -38.46 -20.11 6.59
C ASP A 140 -37.06 -20.37 6.01
N MET A 141 -36.98 -21.33 5.09
CA MET A 141 -35.74 -21.73 4.42
C MET A 141 -35.02 -20.54 3.75
N PRO A 142 -33.66 -20.48 3.79
CA PRO A 142 -32.91 -19.47 3.05
C PRO A 142 -33.18 -19.60 1.53
N SER A 143 -33.49 -18.49 0.87
CA SER A 143 -33.67 -18.45 -0.58
C SER A 143 -32.39 -18.78 -1.35
N GLN A 144 -32.50 -19.21 -2.60
CA GLN A 144 -31.36 -19.52 -3.48
C GLN A 144 -30.34 -18.37 -3.56
N GLU A 145 -30.82 -17.12 -3.61
CA GLU A 145 -29.97 -15.94 -3.63
C GLU A 145 -29.29 -15.67 -2.27
N GLN A 146 -29.89 -16.10 -1.16
CA GLN A 146 -29.22 -16.08 0.15
C GLN A 146 -28.15 -17.17 0.25
N LEU A 147 -28.43 -18.38 -0.24
CA LEU A 147 -27.46 -19.49 -0.27
C LEU A 147 -26.25 -19.15 -1.14
N ARG A 148 -26.45 -18.59 -2.34
CA ARG A 148 -25.36 -18.18 -3.25
C ARG A 148 -24.49 -17.07 -2.65
N ARG A 149 -25.10 -16.08 -1.99
CA ARG A 149 -24.34 -15.01 -1.29
C ARG A 149 -23.62 -15.53 -0.04
N ALA A 150 -24.23 -16.46 0.68
CA ALA A 150 -23.60 -17.12 1.83
C ALA A 150 -22.40 -17.97 1.40
N GLU A 151 -22.50 -18.71 0.29
CA GLU A 151 -21.43 -19.57 -0.22
C GLU A 151 -20.14 -18.78 -0.55
N VAL A 152 -20.27 -17.64 -1.23
CA VAL A 152 -19.11 -16.77 -1.54
C VAL A 152 -18.42 -16.30 -0.26
N SER A 153 -19.22 -15.89 0.74
CA SER A 153 -18.72 -15.41 2.04
C SER A 153 -18.11 -16.55 2.88
N LEU A 154 -18.67 -17.74 2.77
CA LEU A 154 -18.22 -18.95 3.45
C LEU A 154 -16.86 -19.40 2.90
N LYS A 155 -16.71 -19.41 1.58
CA LYS A 155 -15.46 -19.73 0.90
C LYS A 155 -14.36 -18.72 1.26
N GLU A 156 -14.67 -17.43 1.24
CA GLU A 156 -13.74 -16.37 1.66
C GLU A 156 -13.32 -16.53 3.14
N TRP A 157 -14.24 -16.93 4.02
CA TRP A 157 -13.90 -17.22 5.42
C TRP A 157 -13.00 -18.46 5.56
N ILE A 158 -13.31 -19.56 4.85
CA ILE A 158 -12.50 -20.80 4.88
C ILE A 158 -11.06 -20.51 4.39
N GLU A 159 -10.92 -19.72 3.32
CA GLU A 159 -9.62 -19.30 2.80
C GLU A 159 -8.85 -18.45 3.83
N ARG A 160 -9.49 -17.43 4.43
CA ARG A 160 -8.86 -16.57 5.44
C ARG A 160 -8.56 -17.24 6.78
N ALA A 161 -9.40 -18.19 7.20
CA ALA A 161 -9.17 -18.98 8.41
C ALA A 161 -7.93 -19.90 8.25
N SER A 162 -7.66 -20.32 7.01
CA SER A 162 -6.52 -21.17 6.63
C SER A 162 -5.22 -20.39 6.38
N GLU A 163 -5.28 -19.07 6.18
CA GLU A 163 -4.10 -18.21 6.00
C GLU A 163 -3.27 -18.07 7.28
N ARG A 164 -1.96 -18.33 7.16
CA ARG A 164 -0.98 -18.21 8.24
C ARG A 164 -0.47 -16.79 8.37
N SER A 165 -0.24 -16.33 9.61
CA SER A 165 0.36 -15.03 9.84
C SER A 165 1.88 -15.07 9.90
N PRO A 166 2.59 -14.36 8.99
CA PRO A 166 4.05 -14.30 9.00
C PRO A 166 4.61 -13.55 10.22
N ARG A 167 3.76 -12.86 11.00
CA ARG A 167 4.18 -12.11 12.20
C ARG A 167 4.40 -13.01 13.40
N LEU A 168 3.61 -14.08 13.56
CA LEU A 168 3.85 -15.07 14.61
C LEU A 168 5.11 -15.87 14.33
N ASP A 169 5.40 -16.17 13.06
CA ASP A 169 6.64 -16.84 12.67
C ASP A 169 7.89 -16.02 13.06
N SER A 170 7.80 -14.69 13.00
CA SER A 170 8.89 -13.81 13.44
C SER A 170 9.09 -13.77 14.96
N CYS A 171 8.07 -14.13 15.76
CA CYS A 171 8.16 -14.19 17.22
C CYS A 171 9.01 -15.37 17.71
N LEU A 172 9.24 -16.36 16.85
CA LEU A 172 10.04 -17.52 17.18
C LEU A 172 11.49 -17.14 17.52
N ALA A 173 12.10 -16.24 16.75
CA ALA A 173 13.44 -15.75 17.03
C ALA A 173 13.52 -15.02 18.38
N ALA A 174 12.48 -14.24 18.71
CA ALA A 174 12.40 -13.54 20.00
C ALA A 174 12.27 -14.52 21.18
N LEU A 175 11.47 -15.59 21.03
CA LEU A 175 11.32 -16.65 22.04
C LEU A 175 12.61 -17.45 22.23
N GLN A 176 13.33 -17.76 21.16
CA GLN A 176 14.64 -18.44 21.23
C GLN A 176 15.68 -17.57 21.93
N GLU A 177 15.69 -16.27 21.69
CA GLU A 177 16.61 -15.34 22.33
C GLU A 177 16.25 -15.10 23.82
N LEU A 178 14.96 -15.05 24.15
CA LEU A 178 14.48 -15.02 25.55
C LEU A 178 14.88 -16.32 26.29
N SER A 179 14.77 -17.47 25.64
CA SER A 179 15.26 -18.74 26.19
C SER A 179 16.77 -18.74 26.39
N GLY A 180 17.53 -18.19 25.42
CA GLY A 180 18.98 -18.04 25.52
C GLY A 180 19.43 -17.18 26.72
N ASN A 181 18.66 -16.15 27.07
CA ASN A 181 18.96 -15.28 28.22
C ASN A 181 18.93 -16.00 29.57
N LEU A 182 18.11 -17.04 29.72
CA LEU A 182 18.07 -17.87 30.93
C LEU A 182 19.42 -18.54 31.23
N SER A 183 20.23 -18.82 30.20
CA SER A 183 21.56 -19.44 30.34
C SER A 183 22.66 -18.45 30.74
N LEU A 184 22.44 -17.15 30.52
CA LEU A 184 23.42 -16.08 30.78
C LEU A 184 23.37 -15.57 32.22
N MET A 185 22.51 -16.15 33.06
CA MET A 185 22.27 -15.63 34.39
C MET A 185 23.40 -15.87 35.40
N LYS A 186 24.42 -15.01 35.41
CA LYS A 186 25.53 -15.04 36.40
C LYS A 186 25.18 -14.35 37.71
N VAL A 187 25.38 -15.06 38.82
CA VAL A 187 24.95 -14.62 40.15
C VAL A 187 25.89 -13.62 40.82
N ARG A 188 25.28 -12.61 41.44
CA ARG A 188 25.94 -11.59 42.25
C ARG A 188 26.35 -12.12 43.63
N HIS A 189 27.41 -11.56 44.23
CA HIS A 189 27.89 -12.00 45.55
C HIS A 189 26.94 -11.61 46.72
N SER A 190 26.00 -10.69 46.52
CA SER A 190 25.03 -10.21 47.52
C SER A 190 23.84 -11.17 47.74
N ALA A 191 23.41 -11.33 49.00
CA ALA A 191 22.27 -12.16 49.38
C ALA A 191 20.94 -11.71 48.74
N LYS A 192 20.68 -10.39 48.69
CA LYS A 192 19.47 -9.83 48.05
C LYS A 192 19.45 -10.06 46.53
N GLY A 193 20.59 -9.92 45.87
CA GLY A 193 20.74 -10.18 44.44
C GLY A 193 20.49 -11.66 44.09
N LYS A 194 20.94 -12.58 44.93
CA LYS A 194 20.66 -14.03 44.76
C LYS A 194 19.17 -14.36 44.79
N VAL A 195 18.42 -13.73 45.70
CA VAL A 195 16.96 -13.87 45.81
C VAL A 195 16.27 -13.35 44.54
N LEU A 196 16.63 -12.15 44.08
CA LEU A 196 16.05 -11.56 42.86
C LEU A 196 16.34 -12.41 41.60
N MET A 197 17.58 -12.88 41.44
CA MET A 197 17.97 -13.71 40.29
C MET A 197 17.18 -15.02 40.24
N ARG A 198 16.94 -15.62 41.40
CA ARG A 198 16.13 -16.84 41.53
C ARG A 198 14.66 -16.59 41.20
N ALA A 199 14.10 -15.45 41.60
CA ALA A 199 12.74 -15.06 41.26
C ALA A 199 12.55 -14.74 39.76
N LEU A 200 13.51 -14.04 39.15
CA LEU A 200 13.49 -13.69 37.73
C LEU A 200 13.61 -14.92 36.82
N TYR A 201 14.44 -15.90 37.20
CA TYR A 201 14.54 -17.16 36.47
C TYR A 201 13.19 -17.88 36.37
N GLY A 202 12.42 -17.93 37.48
CA GLY A 202 11.09 -18.52 37.47
C GLY A 202 10.10 -17.78 36.56
N ILE A 203 10.15 -16.45 36.53
CA ILE A 203 9.30 -15.65 35.63
C ILE A 203 9.66 -15.87 34.18
N GLU A 204 10.93 -15.78 33.83
CA GLU A 204 11.36 -15.93 32.45
C GLU A 204 11.05 -17.34 31.92
N ALA A 205 11.26 -18.39 32.73
CA ALA A 205 10.92 -19.76 32.37
C ALA A 205 9.40 -19.93 32.09
N VAL A 206 8.55 -19.43 32.98
CA VAL A 206 7.08 -19.49 32.80
C VAL A 206 6.61 -18.63 31.63
N THR A 207 7.21 -17.44 31.47
CA THR A 207 6.87 -16.52 30.38
C THR A 207 7.21 -17.11 29.03
N VAL A 208 8.38 -17.72 28.88
CA VAL A 208 8.76 -18.37 27.61
C VAL A 208 7.88 -19.59 27.35
N LEU A 209 7.59 -20.42 28.36
CA LEU A 209 6.70 -21.57 28.20
C LEU A 209 5.32 -21.13 27.70
N ILE A 210 4.64 -20.23 28.42
CA ILE A 210 3.27 -19.79 28.07
C ILE A 210 3.26 -19.04 26.71
N CYS A 211 4.19 -18.11 26.47
CA CYS A 211 4.24 -17.40 25.19
C CYS A 211 4.55 -18.34 24.02
N SER A 212 5.39 -19.36 24.20
CA SER A 212 5.66 -20.36 23.16
C SER A 212 4.41 -21.17 22.82
N VAL A 213 3.61 -21.53 23.83
CA VAL A 213 2.34 -22.22 23.64
C VAL A 213 1.33 -21.32 22.91
N LEU A 214 1.15 -20.08 23.35
CA LEU A 214 0.22 -19.13 22.71
C LEU A 214 0.59 -18.86 21.25
N VAL A 215 1.87 -18.66 20.96
CA VAL A 215 2.36 -18.46 19.58
C VAL A 215 2.15 -19.71 18.74
N ALA A 216 2.52 -20.90 19.23
CA ALA A 216 2.36 -22.16 18.52
C ALA A 216 0.88 -22.49 18.22
N VAL A 217 0.00 -22.24 19.18
CA VAL A 217 -1.45 -22.47 19.06
C VAL A 217 -2.09 -21.49 18.08
N LEU A 218 -1.67 -20.22 18.05
CA LEU A 218 -2.24 -19.24 17.14
C LEU A 218 -1.61 -19.27 15.73
N SER A 219 -0.39 -19.78 15.58
CA SER A 219 0.28 -19.95 14.28
C SER A 219 -0.10 -21.26 13.57
N GLY A 220 -0.68 -22.21 14.30
CA GLY A 220 -0.91 -23.57 13.79
C GLY A 220 0.38 -24.38 13.63
N THR A 221 1.49 -23.96 14.26
CA THR A 221 2.79 -24.64 14.20
C THR A 221 3.22 -25.13 15.57
N PHE A 222 3.17 -26.44 15.79
CA PHE A 222 3.57 -27.06 17.06
C PHE A 222 5.09 -27.21 17.25
N LYS A 223 5.89 -26.83 16.24
CA LYS A 223 7.33 -26.62 16.35
C LYS A 223 7.56 -25.11 16.57
N PRO A 224 8.15 -24.64 17.68
CA PRO A 224 8.90 -25.33 18.73
C PRO A 224 8.40 -24.96 20.13
N LEU A 225 7.71 -25.87 20.80
CA LEU A 225 7.60 -25.74 22.24
C LEU A 225 9.01 -25.81 22.84
N VAL A 226 9.39 -24.77 23.58
CA VAL A 226 10.69 -24.73 24.24
C VAL A 226 10.62 -25.65 25.45
N ASP A 227 11.38 -26.74 25.41
CA ASP A 227 11.47 -27.68 26.52
C ASP A 227 12.50 -27.19 27.55
N PHE A 228 12.09 -27.04 28.81
CA PHE A 228 12.92 -26.57 29.90
C PHE A 228 13.11 -27.65 30.95
N ASP A 229 14.36 -28.02 31.22
CA ASP A 229 14.71 -28.82 32.39
C ASP A 229 14.93 -27.89 33.60
N VAL A 230 13.92 -27.82 34.48
CA VAL A 230 13.97 -27.01 35.71
C VAL A 230 14.42 -27.90 36.87
N PRO A 231 15.52 -27.56 37.58
CA PRO A 231 15.96 -28.34 38.73
C PRO A 231 14.89 -28.46 39.84
N GLU A 232 14.78 -29.64 40.44
CA GLU A 232 13.84 -29.96 41.54
C GLU A 232 14.05 -29.13 42.83
N LYS A 233 15.06 -28.24 42.85
CA LYS A 233 15.44 -27.40 44.00
C LYS A 233 14.64 -26.09 44.11
N PHE A 234 13.74 -25.81 43.17
CA PHE A 234 12.85 -24.65 43.21
C PHE A 234 11.47 -25.06 43.74
N GLY A 235 10.86 -24.28 44.64
CA GLY A 235 9.56 -24.62 45.26
C GLY A 235 8.41 -24.76 44.25
N TRP A 236 8.54 -24.17 43.06
CA TRP A 236 7.57 -24.20 41.97
C TRP A 236 7.89 -25.23 40.86
N SER A 237 9.05 -25.91 40.92
CA SER A 237 9.52 -26.82 39.87
C SER A 237 8.55 -27.96 39.57
N THR A 238 7.97 -28.58 40.60
CA THR A 238 6.98 -29.66 40.45
C THR A 238 5.72 -29.18 39.75
N ALA A 239 5.18 -28.02 40.13
CA ALA A 239 4.01 -27.42 39.49
C ALA A 239 4.27 -27.05 38.01
N PHE A 240 5.50 -26.61 37.70
CA PHE A 240 5.93 -26.29 36.33
C PHE A 240 6.03 -27.53 35.45
N ILE A 241 6.71 -28.58 35.93
CA ILE A 241 6.88 -29.85 35.21
C ILE A 241 5.51 -30.50 34.95
N ASP A 242 4.62 -30.48 35.95
CA ASP A 242 3.25 -30.97 35.82
C ASP A 242 2.47 -30.24 34.71
N LEU A 243 2.56 -28.90 34.67
CA LEU A 243 1.90 -28.09 33.66
C LEU A 243 2.48 -28.37 32.26
N GLN A 244 3.80 -28.40 32.15
CA GLN A 244 4.50 -28.69 30.90
C GLN A 244 4.13 -30.08 30.37
N LYS A 245 4.04 -31.09 31.24
CA LYS A 245 3.62 -32.45 30.87
C LYS A 245 2.17 -32.51 30.39
N ALA A 246 1.26 -31.77 31.04
CA ALA A 246 -0.13 -31.67 30.61
C ALA A 246 -0.26 -31.04 29.20
N ILE A 247 0.51 -29.99 28.94
CA ILE A 247 0.55 -29.30 27.63
C ILE A 247 1.12 -30.21 26.54
N SER A 248 2.28 -30.83 26.79
CA SER A 248 2.93 -31.73 25.84
C SER A 248 2.06 -32.96 25.53
N GLY A 249 1.35 -33.49 26.53
CA GLY A 249 0.42 -34.61 26.35
C GLY A 249 -0.74 -34.27 25.40
N GLU A 250 -1.36 -33.10 25.54
CA GLU A 250 -2.43 -32.66 24.63
C GLU A 250 -1.90 -32.35 23.22
N LEU A 251 -0.70 -31.77 23.12
CA LEU A 251 -0.04 -31.50 21.85
C LEU A 251 0.19 -32.78 21.04
N SER A 252 0.71 -33.84 21.68
CA SER A 252 0.87 -35.15 21.05
C SER A 252 -0.47 -35.74 20.58
N ARG A 253 -1.55 -35.51 21.35
CA ARG A 253 -2.90 -35.97 20.96
C ARG A 253 -3.43 -35.22 19.74
N GLN A 254 -3.24 -33.91 19.65
CA GLN A 254 -3.66 -33.12 18.49
C GLN A 254 -2.88 -33.48 17.21
N LEU A 255 -1.56 -33.67 17.33
CA LEU A 255 -0.71 -34.14 16.23
C LEU A 255 -1.15 -35.51 15.70
N SER A 256 -1.59 -36.42 16.57
CA SER A 256 -2.08 -37.74 16.18
C SER A 256 -3.43 -37.73 15.45
N ARG A 257 -4.23 -36.65 15.58
CA ARG A 257 -5.57 -36.51 14.98
C ARG A 257 -5.56 -35.81 13.62
N GLY A 258 -4.42 -35.28 13.17
CA GLY A 258 -4.30 -34.58 11.89
C GLY A 258 -5.06 -33.25 11.81
N SER A 259 -5.48 -32.68 12.93
CA SER A 259 -6.23 -31.42 12.95
C SER A 259 -5.33 -30.22 12.60
N VAL A 260 -5.85 -29.33 11.75
CA VAL A 260 -5.17 -28.15 11.20
C VAL A 260 -5.54 -26.87 11.96
N ALA A 261 -6.59 -26.88 12.79
CA ALA A 261 -7.01 -25.74 13.59
C ALA A 261 -6.55 -25.91 15.04
N ALA A 262 -5.70 -25.00 15.51
CA ALA A 262 -5.03 -25.16 16.80
C ALA A 262 -5.80 -24.56 18.01
N VAL A 263 -6.79 -23.69 17.78
CA VAL A 263 -7.73 -23.20 18.81
C VAL A 263 -9.06 -23.95 18.70
N LYS A 264 -9.51 -24.60 19.79
CA LYS A 264 -10.67 -25.51 19.78
C LYS A 264 -11.98 -24.82 19.37
N GLU A 265 -12.23 -23.62 19.87
CA GLU A 265 -13.43 -22.86 19.52
C GLU A 265 -13.43 -22.40 18.05
N LEU A 266 -12.26 -22.27 17.42
CA LEU A 266 -12.12 -21.99 15.98
C LEU A 266 -12.29 -23.24 15.12
N GLU A 267 -11.79 -24.37 15.59
CA GLU A 267 -12.02 -25.69 14.98
C GLU A 267 -13.51 -26.02 14.92
N ASP A 268 -14.28 -25.74 15.98
CA ASP A 268 -15.73 -25.93 16.01
C ASP A 268 -16.45 -25.12 14.92
N VAL A 269 -16.01 -23.89 14.66
CA VAL A 269 -16.57 -23.03 13.59
C VAL A 269 -16.14 -23.53 12.22
N ASP A 270 -14.89 -23.96 12.05
CA ASP A 270 -14.38 -24.51 10.79
C ASP A 270 -15.09 -25.80 10.37
N VAL A 271 -15.34 -26.70 11.32
CA VAL A 271 -16.14 -27.92 11.09
C VAL A 271 -17.56 -27.56 10.64
N CYS A 272 -18.21 -26.61 11.32
CA CYS A 272 -19.55 -26.16 10.93
C CYS A 272 -19.55 -25.47 9.56
N ALA A 273 -18.54 -24.66 9.26
CA ALA A 273 -18.40 -23.97 7.98
C ALA A 273 -18.21 -24.95 6.81
N LYS A 274 -17.37 -25.98 6.98
CA LYS A 274 -17.17 -27.03 5.98
C LYS A 274 -18.44 -27.87 5.77
N GLN A 275 -19.13 -28.23 6.86
CA GLN A 275 -20.42 -28.92 6.78
C GLN A 275 -21.47 -28.08 6.03
N LEU A 276 -21.56 -26.79 6.35
CA LEU A 276 -22.48 -25.85 5.71
C LEU A 276 -22.16 -25.65 4.22
N HIS A 277 -20.87 -25.64 3.85
CA HIS A 277 -20.45 -25.51 2.46
C HIS A 277 -20.90 -26.72 1.64
N THR A 278 -20.65 -27.93 2.14
CA THR A 278 -21.12 -29.17 1.49
C THR A 278 -22.64 -29.18 1.31
N LEU A 279 -23.38 -28.86 2.38
CA LEU A 279 -24.85 -28.82 2.33
C LEU A 279 -25.39 -27.76 1.36
N THR A 280 -24.74 -26.59 1.29
CA THR A 280 -25.14 -25.50 0.38
C THR A 280 -24.90 -25.88 -1.09
N CYS A 281 -23.74 -26.45 -1.42
CA CYS A 281 -23.44 -26.91 -2.77
C CYS A 281 -24.37 -28.03 -3.22
N THR A 282 -24.74 -28.95 -2.33
CA THR A 282 -25.68 -30.04 -2.68
C THR A 282 -27.09 -29.51 -2.97
N VAL A 283 -27.58 -28.52 -2.20
CA VAL A 283 -28.90 -27.93 -2.41
C VAL A 283 -28.97 -27.16 -3.75
N GLN A 284 -27.90 -26.45 -4.12
CA GLN A 284 -27.82 -25.73 -5.39
C GLN A 284 -27.83 -26.69 -6.60
N LEU A 285 -27.10 -27.81 -6.53
CA LEU A 285 -27.03 -28.79 -7.62
C LEU A 285 -28.36 -29.51 -7.84
N GLU A 286 -29.13 -29.78 -6.79
CA GLU A 286 -30.43 -30.45 -6.89
C GLU A 286 -31.50 -29.53 -7.51
N GLU A 287 -31.50 -28.24 -7.18
CA GLU A 287 -32.42 -27.27 -7.78
C GLU A 287 -32.06 -26.93 -9.23
N GLU A 288 -30.76 -26.88 -9.59
CA GLU A 288 -30.33 -26.75 -10.98
C GLU A 288 -30.79 -27.95 -11.82
N ASN A 289 -30.66 -29.17 -11.28
CA ASN A 289 -31.16 -30.40 -11.91
C ASN A 289 -32.69 -30.42 -12.04
N ALA A 290 -33.43 -29.89 -11.04
CA ALA A 290 -34.89 -29.73 -11.11
C ALA A 290 -35.32 -28.67 -12.15
N SER A 291 -34.58 -27.57 -12.28
CA SER A 291 -34.82 -26.54 -13.29
C SER A 291 -34.55 -27.04 -14.71
N LEU A 292 -33.50 -27.85 -14.89
CA LEU A 292 -33.17 -28.52 -16.14
C LEU A 292 -34.27 -29.52 -16.51
N ALA A 293 -34.76 -30.33 -15.57
CA ALA A 293 -35.87 -31.26 -15.80
C ALA A 293 -37.18 -30.54 -16.21
N HIS A 294 -37.47 -29.36 -15.62
CA HIS A 294 -38.59 -28.51 -16.04
C HIS A 294 -38.40 -27.90 -17.43
N SER A 295 -37.18 -27.50 -17.81
CA SER A 295 -36.88 -26.98 -19.15
C SER A 295 -37.01 -28.04 -20.25
N PHE A 296 -36.62 -29.29 -19.97
CA PHE A 296 -36.77 -30.43 -20.88
C PHE A 296 -38.24 -30.84 -21.10
N SER A 297 -39.07 -30.74 -20.06
CA SER A 297 -40.52 -30.97 -20.17
C SER A 297 -41.21 -29.90 -21.03
N ARG A 298 -40.80 -28.63 -20.90
CA ARG A 298 -41.36 -27.51 -21.69
C ARG A 298 -40.97 -27.57 -23.17
N SER A 299 -39.76 -28.05 -23.47
CA SER A 299 -39.32 -28.29 -24.86
C SER A 299 -40.05 -29.46 -25.52
N LYS A 300 -40.51 -30.46 -24.76
CA LYS A 300 -41.36 -31.55 -25.29
C LYS A 300 -42.77 -31.09 -25.65
N GLU A 301 -43.36 -30.17 -24.89
CA GLU A 301 -44.69 -29.62 -25.20
C GLU A 301 -44.71 -28.73 -26.46
N VAL A 302 -43.64 -27.98 -26.69
CA VAL A 302 -43.52 -27.10 -27.88
C VAL A 302 -43.34 -27.91 -29.18
N VAL A 303 -42.63 -29.05 -29.14
CA VAL A 303 -42.45 -29.92 -30.32
C VAL A 303 -43.71 -30.71 -30.69
N LEU A 304 -44.64 -30.91 -29.75
CA LEU A 304 -45.92 -31.60 -30.00
C LEU A 304 -47.04 -30.68 -30.55
N ALA A 305 -46.88 -29.35 -30.44
CA ALA A 305 -47.88 -28.38 -30.89
C ALA A 305 -47.78 -28.02 -32.39
N ASP A 306 -46.62 -28.21 -33.02
CA ASP A 306 -46.37 -27.80 -34.43
C ASP A 306 -46.64 -28.90 -35.49
N THR A 307 -47.08 -30.10 -35.09
CA THR A 307 -47.34 -31.21 -36.04
C THR A 307 -48.82 -31.47 -36.35
N THR A 308 -49.76 -30.59 -35.95
CA THR A 308 -51.20 -30.81 -36.16
C THR A 308 -51.94 -29.60 -36.77
N ALA A 309 -51.43 -29.01 -37.86
CA ALA A 309 -52.23 -28.07 -38.66
C ALA A 309 -51.75 -27.87 -40.12
N GLN A 310 -51.97 -28.85 -41.01
CA GLN A 310 -52.37 -28.58 -42.41
C GLN A 310 -52.75 -29.87 -43.15
N GLY A 311 -53.98 -29.90 -43.65
CA GLY A 311 -54.57 -31.04 -44.35
C GLY A 311 -54.70 -30.83 -45.87
N ARG A 312 -54.78 -31.97 -46.57
CA ARG A 312 -55.39 -32.25 -47.88
C ARG A 312 -54.97 -31.39 -49.10
N GLY A 313 -54.40 -32.08 -50.11
CA GLY A 313 -54.41 -31.63 -51.50
C GLY A 313 -53.48 -32.47 -52.37
N HIS A 314 -53.98 -32.92 -53.52
CA HIS A 314 -53.48 -34.02 -54.34
C HIS A 314 -52.60 -33.54 -55.52
N ALA A 315 -51.67 -34.42 -55.92
CA ALA A 315 -51.18 -34.70 -57.28
C ALA A 315 -50.34 -33.67 -58.10
N ASP A 316 -49.14 -34.17 -58.41
CA ASP A 316 -48.46 -34.21 -59.71
C ASP A 316 -47.65 -33.04 -60.29
N ASN A 317 -46.36 -33.40 -60.45
CA ASN A 317 -45.43 -33.15 -61.56
C ASN A 317 -44.41 -32.01 -61.49
N LEU A 318 -43.17 -32.51 -61.37
CA LEU A 318 -41.91 -32.13 -62.02
C LEU A 318 -41.25 -30.78 -61.73
N LYS A 319 -40.15 -30.90 -60.95
CA LYS A 319 -38.75 -30.53 -61.27
C LYS A 319 -38.51 -29.12 -61.83
N LEU A 320 -37.68 -28.32 -61.13
CA LEU A 320 -36.22 -28.32 -61.34
C LEU A 320 -35.47 -27.37 -60.37
N ALA A 321 -34.28 -27.85 -60.00
CA ALA A 321 -33.03 -27.14 -59.66
C ALA A 321 -32.89 -26.37 -58.32
N ASP A 322 -32.07 -26.98 -57.45
CA ASP A 322 -30.90 -26.44 -56.72
C ASP A 322 -30.82 -24.92 -56.47
N ASP A 323 -30.70 -24.52 -55.19
CA ASP A 323 -29.38 -24.33 -54.60
C ASP A 323 -29.42 -24.19 -53.05
N SER A 324 -28.26 -24.43 -52.46
CA SER A 324 -27.88 -24.62 -51.05
C SER A 324 -28.47 -23.71 -49.95
N SER A 325 -28.79 -24.31 -48.78
CA SER A 325 -28.61 -23.69 -47.45
C SER A 325 -28.89 -24.70 -46.31
N CYS A 326 -27.86 -24.95 -45.50
CA CYS A 326 -27.82 -25.27 -44.06
C CYS A 326 -28.91 -26.19 -43.44
N GLN A 327 -28.48 -27.24 -42.74
CA GLN A 327 -28.38 -27.25 -41.26
C GLN A 327 -28.13 -28.67 -40.67
N HIS A 328 -27.60 -28.64 -39.44
CA HIS A 328 -27.59 -29.66 -38.38
C HIS A 328 -26.54 -30.78 -38.42
N GLU A 329 -25.49 -30.60 -37.61
CA GLU A 329 -24.66 -31.70 -37.11
C GLU A 329 -24.87 -31.89 -35.61
N VAL A 330 -25.33 -33.10 -35.29
CA VAL A 330 -25.24 -33.80 -34.02
C VAL A 330 -23.89 -34.50 -34.00
N ILE A 331 -23.09 -34.37 -32.94
CA ILE A 331 -22.08 -35.40 -32.63
C ILE A 331 -22.02 -35.65 -31.13
N MET A 332 -22.36 -36.89 -30.77
CA MET A 332 -22.01 -37.54 -29.51
C MET A 332 -20.84 -38.50 -29.78
N LEU A 333 -19.94 -38.54 -28.80
CA LEU A 333 -18.66 -39.25 -28.76
C LEU A 333 -18.76 -40.76 -28.99
N GLN A 334 -17.82 -41.32 -29.75
CA GLN A 334 -17.04 -42.49 -29.34
C GLN A 334 -15.73 -42.61 -30.16
N SER A 335 -14.67 -42.99 -29.46
CA SER A 335 -13.25 -43.11 -29.82
C SER A 335 -12.92 -44.15 -30.90
N ILE A 336 -11.76 -44.00 -31.58
CA ILE A 336 -10.70 -45.02 -31.75
C ILE A 336 -9.42 -44.42 -32.39
N THR A 337 -8.29 -44.99 -31.96
CA THR A 337 -6.84 -44.91 -32.28
C THR A 337 -6.45 -44.84 -33.77
N THR A 338 -5.27 -44.37 -34.21
CA THR A 338 -3.89 -44.94 -34.14
C THR A 338 -2.91 -43.92 -34.79
N GLU A 339 -1.68 -43.66 -34.35
CA GLU A 339 -0.37 -44.34 -34.57
C GLU A 339 0.67 -43.34 -35.08
N GLY A 340 1.94 -43.55 -34.70
CA GLY A 340 3.10 -42.96 -35.39
C GLY A 340 4.38 -42.90 -34.55
N GLY A 341 5.15 -44.00 -34.52
CA GLY A 341 6.61 -43.94 -34.28
C GLY A 341 7.25 -44.97 -33.33
N MET A 342 7.60 -46.14 -33.88
CA MET A 342 8.67 -47.10 -33.49
C MET A 342 10.00 -46.41 -33.06
N ASP A 343 10.97 -46.98 -32.34
CA ASP A 343 11.26 -48.35 -31.89
C ASP A 343 12.45 -48.34 -30.89
N THR A 344 12.71 -49.53 -30.31
CA THR A 344 13.96 -50.04 -29.68
C THR A 344 14.09 -50.06 -28.15
N ALA A 345 13.65 -51.20 -27.59
CA ALA A 345 14.36 -52.17 -26.72
C ALA A 345 15.87 -51.93 -26.47
N ASP A 346 16.55 -52.39 -25.42
CA ASP A 346 16.34 -53.30 -24.28
C ASP A 346 17.56 -53.08 -23.35
N ILE A 347 17.48 -53.40 -22.05
CA ILE A 347 18.52 -54.08 -21.21
C ILE A 347 18.10 -54.03 -19.73
N LYS A 348 17.58 -55.19 -19.29
CA LYS A 348 17.78 -55.95 -18.04
C LYS A 348 18.56 -55.36 -16.86
N GLU A 349 17.95 -55.59 -15.67
CA GLU A 349 18.48 -56.21 -14.42
C GLU A 349 19.79 -55.64 -13.82
N ASP A 350 19.97 -55.42 -12.52
CA ASP A 350 19.22 -55.80 -11.32
C ASP A 350 19.67 -54.91 -10.15
N THR A 351 18.67 -54.45 -9.39
CA THR A 351 18.48 -54.74 -7.96
C THR A 351 19.70 -54.70 -7.03
N GLU A 352 19.70 -53.78 -6.05
CA GLU A 352 19.63 -54.16 -4.63
C GLU A 352 19.71 -52.97 -3.66
N THR A 353 18.67 -52.87 -2.81
CA THR A 353 18.69 -52.57 -1.36
C THR A 353 19.05 -51.17 -0.85
N ILE A 354 18.42 -50.59 0.18
CA ILE A 354 17.36 -51.03 1.12
C ILE A 354 16.78 -49.75 1.76
N GLY A 355 15.47 -49.78 2.06
CA GLY A 355 15.05 -49.44 3.42
C GLY A 355 14.14 -48.24 3.63
N HIS A 356 12.88 -48.59 3.97
CA HIS A 356 12.05 -47.98 5.03
C HIS A 356 11.35 -46.66 4.68
N THR A 357 10.03 -46.49 4.86
CA THR A 357 9.03 -47.10 5.78
C THR A 357 7.64 -46.61 5.28
N LYS A 358 6.58 -47.41 5.03
CA LYS A 358 5.59 -47.99 5.99
C LYS A 358 5.19 -47.00 7.11
N GLU A 359 3.96 -46.81 7.57
CA GLU A 359 2.74 -47.63 7.69
C GLU A 359 1.65 -46.66 8.24
N VAL A 360 0.40 -46.66 7.73
CA VAL A 360 -0.81 -47.31 8.28
C VAL A 360 -1.52 -46.56 9.42
N MET A 361 -2.83 -46.30 9.23
CA MET A 361 -3.90 -46.86 10.08
C MET A 361 -5.31 -46.58 9.50
N ALA A 362 -6.06 -47.68 9.29
CA ALA A 362 -7.51 -47.74 9.12
C ALA A 362 -8.22 -47.57 10.50
N PRO A 363 -9.58 -47.58 10.56
CA PRO A 363 -10.23 -48.88 10.73
C PRO A 363 -11.60 -49.11 10.04
N GLU A 364 -11.81 -50.40 9.80
CA GLU A 364 -12.98 -51.28 9.58
C GLU A 364 -14.38 -50.90 10.13
N LYS A 365 -15.45 -51.45 9.50
CA LYS A 365 -16.26 -52.63 9.98
C LYS A 365 -17.37 -53.03 8.98
N ILE A 366 -17.44 -54.28 8.49
CA ILE A 366 -18.22 -55.49 8.96
C ILE A 366 -19.75 -55.33 8.81
N ILE A 367 -20.60 -56.24 8.28
CA ILE A 367 -20.63 -57.40 7.35
C ILE A 367 -22.09 -57.96 7.40
N ASP A 368 -22.68 -58.29 6.24
CA ASP A 368 -23.56 -59.45 5.90
C ASP A 368 -25.01 -59.60 6.46
N ARG A 369 -26.02 -59.62 5.57
CA ARG A 369 -26.79 -60.81 5.11
C ARG A 369 -28.13 -60.48 4.42
N GLY A 370 -28.38 -61.17 3.29
CA GLY A 370 -29.68 -61.84 3.05
C GLY A 370 -30.59 -61.33 1.92
N HIS A 371 -30.64 -62.09 0.81
CA HIS A 371 -31.63 -62.07 -0.27
C HIS A 371 -33.10 -62.24 0.20
N GLN A 372 -34.06 -61.66 -0.53
CA GLN A 372 -35.16 -62.40 -1.18
C GLN A 372 -35.92 -61.50 -2.18
N ASP A 373 -36.21 -62.04 -3.38
CA ASP A 373 -37.11 -61.49 -4.39
C ASP A 373 -38.52 -61.22 -3.86
N ASP A 374 -39.22 -60.18 -4.34
CA ASP A 374 -40.39 -60.33 -5.22
C ASP A 374 -40.99 -58.98 -5.67
N ASN A 375 -41.74 -59.07 -6.75
CA ASN A 375 -42.48 -58.09 -7.53
C ASN A 375 -43.24 -56.93 -6.82
N THR A 376 -43.61 -55.98 -7.69
CA THR A 376 -44.81 -55.11 -7.72
C THR A 376 -44.78 -53.67 -7.19
N LYS A 377 -45.15 -52.77 -8.13
CA LYS A 377 -45.96 -51.54 -8.00
C LYS A 377 -45.27 -50.26 -7.50
N GLN A 378 -44.93 -49.43 -8.48
CA GLN A 378 -45.54 -48.11 -8.70
C GLN A 378 -45.72 -47.23 -7.44
N ASP A 379 -44.67 -46.49 -7.07
CA ASP A 379 -44.78 -45.20 -6.37
C ASP A 379 -43.42 -44.47 -6.43
N THR A 380 -43.25 -43.55 -7.39
CA THR A 380 -42.04 -42.70 -7.52
C THR A 380 -42.33 -41.21 -7.29
N GLY A 381 -43.44 -40.87 -6.61
CA GLY A 381 -43.78 -39.49 -6.25
C GLY A 381 -43.43 -39.08 -4.82
N VAL A 382 -43.29 -40.03 -3.88
CA VAL A 382 -43.24 -39.73 -2.43
C VAL A 382 -41.84 -39.85 -1.81
N VAL A 383 -40.92 -40.59 -2.44
CA VAL A 383 -39.56 -40.83 -1.90
C VAL A 383 -38.64 -39.61 -2.02
N THR A 384 -38.87 -38.74 -3.00
CA THR A 384 -38.09 -37.49 -3.20
C THR A 384 -38.40 -36.41 -2.15
N ASP A 385 -39.64 -36.31 -1.66
CA ASP A 385 -40.04 -35.26 -0.70
C ASP A 385 -39.50 -35.49 0.71
N ILE A 386 -39.35 -36.75 1.16
CA ILE A 386 -38.86 -37.08 2.51
C ILE A 386 -37.35 -36.77 2.63
N SER A 387 -36.55 -37.10 1.62
CA SER A 387 -35.11 -36.79 1.60
C SER A 387 -34.80 -35.28 1.54
N CYS A 388 -35.71 -34.49 0.98
CA CYS A 388 -35.61 -33.04 0.91
C CYS A 388 -35.92 -32.39 2.28
N LEU A 389 -36.85 -32.95 3.07
CA LEU A 389 -37.19 -32.44 4.40
C LEU A 389 -36.12 -32.75 5.45
N GLU A 390 -35.53 -33.95 5.45
CA GLU A 390 -34.45 -34.32 6.37
C GLU A 390 -33.20 -33.43 6.21
N ARG A 391 -32.81 -33.15 4.96
CA ARG A 391 -31.66 -32.26 4.67
C ARG A 391 -31.90 -30.80 5.03
N ARG A 392 -33.16 -30.34 4.97
CA ARG A 392 -33.55 -29.00 5.46
C ARG A 392 -33.33 -28.89 6.96
N GLU A 393 -33.70 -29.93 7.71
CA GLU A 393 -33.46 -29.99 9.15
C GLU A 393 -31.96 -30.03 9.47
N GLU A 394 -31.17 -30.79 8.70
CA GLU A 394 -29.70 -30.81 8.82
C GLU A 394 -29.05 -29.44 8.56
N LEU A 395 -29.50 -28.71 7.54
CA LEU A 395 -29.02 -27.37 7.23
C LEU A 395 -29.32 -26.38 8.37
N LEU A 396 -30.56 -26.37 8.87
CA LEU A 396 -30.96 -25.50 9.98
C LEU A 396 -30.23 -25.84 11.28
N ASN A 397 -30.00 -27.14 11.55
CA ASN A 397 -29.21 -27.58 12.69
C ASN A 397 -27.74 -27.16 12.55
N CYS A 398 -27.17 -27.24 11.34
CA CYS A 398 -25.81 -26.77 11.04
C CYS A 398 -25.68 -25.25 11.28
N ILE A 399 -26.64 -24.44 10.80
CA ILE A 399 -26.68 -22.98 11.04
C ILE A 399 -26.78 -22.66 12.54
N SER A 400 -27.63 -23.38 13.28
CA SER A 400 -27.79 -23.21 14.73
C SER A 400 -26.50 -23.55 15.50
N ARG A 401 -25.84 -24.66 15.14
CA ARG A 401 -24.54 -25.05 15.70
C ARG A 401 -23.46 -24.03 15.39
N MET A 402 -23.38 -23.56 14.14
CA MET A 402 -22.43 -22.54 13.70
C MET A 402 -22.62 -21.22 14.45
N SER A 403 -23.87 -20.81 14.68
CA SER A 403 -24.20 -19.62 15.48
C SER A 403 -23.69 -19.71 16.92
N LYS A 404 -23.97 -20.84 17.60
CA LYS A 404 -23.48 -21.08 18.97
C LYS A 404 -21.96 -21.13 19.05
N SER A 405 -21.29 -21.76 18.08
CA SER A 405 -19.83 -21.83 18.03
C SER A 405 -19.20 -20.46 17.74
N ALA A 406 -19.78 -19.67 16.84
CA ALA A 406 -19.32 -18.31 16.53
C ALA A 406 -19.44 -17.38 17.74
N GLU A 407 -20.54 -17.45 18.50
CA GLU A 407 -20.73 -16.67 19.72
C GLU A 407 -19.69 -17.01 20.80
N ARG A 408 -19.42 -18.30 21.02
CA ARG A 408 -18.38 -18.76 21.96
C ARG A 408 -17.00 -18.27 21.56
N LEU A 409 -16.67 -18.36 20.27
CA LEU A 409 -15.39 -17.89 19.72
C LEU A 409 -15.25 -16.37 19.89
N GLN A 410 -16.30 -15.60 19.60
CA GLN A 410 -16.28 -14.15 19.77
C GLN A 410 -16.05 -13.75 21.24
N LEU A 411 -16.82 -14.30 22.18
CA LEU A 411 -16.67 -14.02 23.62
C LEU A 411 -15.28 -14.43 24.13
N GLY A 412 -14.76 -15.55 23.64
CA GLY A 412 -13.41 -16.04 23.96
C GLY A 412 -12.32 -15.09 23.45
N LEU A 413 -12.39 -14.65 22.19
CA LEU A 413 -11.43 -13.74 21.57
C LEU A 413 -11.44 -12.36 22.24
N ASP A 414 -12.62 -11.80 22.52
CA ASP A 414 -12.76 -10.52 23.22
C ASP A 414 -12.15 -10.58 24.63
N SER A 415 -12.44 -11.66 25.36
CA SER A 415 -11.90 -11.87 26.71
C SER A 415 -10.38 -12.06 26.69
N LEU A 416 -9.84 -12.84 25.75
CA LEU A 416 -8.40 -13.09 25.63
C LEU A 416 -7.65 -11.83 25.18
N SER A 417 -8.19 -11.11 24.19
CA SER A 417 -7.64 -9.85 23.69
C SER A 417 -7.48 -8.83 24.82
N LYS A 418 -8.51 -8.68 25.67
CA LYS A 418 -8.44 -7.83 26.87
C LYS A 418 -7.31 -8.25 27.83
N ARG A 419 -7.07 -9.55 28.01
CA ARG A 419 -6.00 -10.02 28.92
C ARG A 419 -4.60 -9.85 28.35
N VAL A 420 -4.41 -10.08 27.05
CA VAL A 420 -3.13 -9.77 26.37
C VAL A 420 -2.85 -8.27 26.47
N ASP A 421 -3.90 -7.46 26.36
CA ASP A 421 -3.81 -6.01 26.50
C ASP A 421 -3.43 -5.58 27.93
N ASP A 422 -4.05 -6.16 28.95
CA ASP A 422 -3.71 -5.93 30.36
C ASP A 422 -2.24 -6.34 30.64
N PHE A 423 -1.82 -7.51 30.14
CA PHE A 423 -0.45 -8.01 30.27
C PHE A 423 0.58 -7.08 29.62
N PHE A 424 0.29 -6.57 28.41
CA PHE A 424 1.13 -5.58 27.74
C PHE A 424 1.36 -4.34 28.63
N HIS A 425 0.30 -3.86 29.29
CA HIS A 425 0.39 -2.71 30.20
C HIS A 425 1.21 -3.03 31.45
N ILE A 426 1.11 -4.23 32.00
CA ILE A 426 1.90 -4.66 33.17
C ILE A 426 3.39 -4.70 32.83
N VAL A 427 3.78 -5.35 31.72
CA VAL A 427 5.18 -5.42 31.28
C VAL A 427 5.77 -4.02 31.05
N LEU A 428 4.99 -3.14 30.44
CA LEU A 428 5.38 -1.75 30.19
C LEU A 428 5.53 -0.95 31.48
N THR A 429 4.61 -1.12 32.43
CA THR A 429 4.63 -0.39 33.72
C THR A 429 5.79 -0.86 34.59
N GLY A 430 6.07 -2.17 34.63
CA GLY A 430 7.23 -2.73 35.32
C GLY A 430 8.55 -2.19 34.76
N ARG A 431 8.66 -2.10 33.43
CA ARG A 431 9.79 -1.45 32.75
C ARG A 431 9.95 0.02 33.13
N ASP A 432 8.86 0.79 33.12
CA ASP A 432 8.90 2.21 33.46
C ASP A 432 9.27 2.47 34.92
N ALA A 433 8.80 1.62 35.84
CA ALA A 433 9.14 1.69 37.25
C ALA A 433 10.65 1.49 37.46
N LEU A 434 11.26 0.48 36.81
CA LEU A 434 12.70 0.26 36.83
C LEU A 434 13.48 1.48 36.29
N LEU A 435 13.00 2.08 35.20
CA LEU A 435 13.62 3.26 34.57
C LEU A 435 13.45 4.56 35.37
N CYS A 436 12.35 4.71 36.10
CA CYS A 436 12.15 5.85 36.98
C CYS A 436 13.08 5.79 38.19
N ASN A 437 13.33 4.58 38.70
CA ASN A 437 14.29 4.37 39.76
C ASN A 437 15.72 4.65 39.27
N LEU A 438 16.14 4.19 38.08
CA LEU A 438 17.47 4.45 37.48
C LEU A 438 17.87 5.96 37.38
N ARG A 439 16.92 6.90 37.49
CA ARG A 439 17.18 8.37 37.46
C ARG A 439 18.03 8.88 38.63
N PHE A 440 18.19 8.11 39.71
CA PHE A 440 18.96 8.51 40.89
C PHE A 440 20.46 8.14 40.82
N SER A 441 20.91 7.40 39.80
CA SER A 441 22.32 7.13 39.55
C SER A 441 22.73 7.68 38.18
N ASN A 442 23.89 8.33 38.09
CA ASN A 442 24.38 9.04 36.91
C ASN A 442 24.48 8.13 35.66
N GLY A 443 23.42 8.09 34.84
CA GLY A 443 23.36 7.29 33.60
C GLY A 443 22.47 7.91 32.54
N GLY A 444 22.82 9.10 32.03
CA GLY A 444 21.97 9.94 31.17
C GLY A 444 21.70 9.44 29.73
N LYS A 445 22.45 8.46 29.21
CA LYS A 445 22.28 7.98 27.81
C LYS A 445 21.29 6.82 27.69
N VAL A 446 21.40 5.81 28.55
CA VAL A 446 20.51 4.63 28.55
C VAL A 446 19.08 5.02 28.95
N ALA A 447 18.91 5.92 29.92
CA ALA A 447 17.59 6.40 30.35
C ALA A 447 16.81 7.15 29.25
N ALA A 448 17.49 7.80 28.30
CA ALA A 448 16.87 8.55 27.21
C ALA A 448 16.42 7.64 26.05
N GLU A 449 17.26 6.68 25.66
CA GLU A 449 16.98 5.70 24.61
C GLU A 449 15.83 4.76 25.00
N VAL A 450 15.78 4.37 26.28
CA VAL A 450 14.77 3.46 26.79
C VAL A 450 13.42 4.17 27.04
N ARG A 451 13.41 5.47 27.40
CA ARG A 451 12.16 6.29 27.41
C ARG A 451 11.56 6.45 26.02
N LEU A 452 12.40 6.63 25.00
CA LEU A 452 11.97 6.68 23.61
C LEU A 452 11.31 5.37 23.19
N GLN A 453 11.84 4.23 23.65
CA GLN A 453 11.32 2.91 23.32
C GLN A 453 10.06 2.53 24.12
N SER A 454 9.91 2.97 25.37
CA SER A 454 8.65 2.83 26.13
C SER A 454 7.53 3.71 25.56
N CYS A 455 7.84 4.94 25.12
CA CYS A 455 6.91 5.77 24.35
C CYS A 455 6.58 5.15 22.98
N ARG A 456 7.56 4.54 22.31
CA ARG A 456 7.42 3.79 21.04
C ARG A 456 6.44 2.63 21.17
N CYS A 457 6.55 1.80 22.22
CA CYS A 457 5.66 0.66 22.44
C CYS A 457 4.22 1.11 22.74
N ARG A 458 4.02 2.13 23.60
CA ARG A 458 2.68 2.72 23.85
C ARG A 458 2.02 3.26 22.59
N LEU A 459 2.79 3.98 21.78
CA LEU A 459 2.29 4.61 20.57
C LEU A 459 1.95 3.56 19.51
N LEU A 460 2.82 2.58 19.27
CA LEU A 460 2.59 1.49 18.30
C LEU A 460 1.37 0.64 18.66
N TYR A 461 1.23 0.26 19.93
CA TYR A 461 0.10 -0.54 20.39
C TYR A 461 -1.22 0.24 20.38
N SER A 462 -1.22 1.52 20.80
CA SER A 462 -2.42 2.38 20.73
C SER A 462 -2.85 2.67 19.28
N LEU A 463 -1.90 2.85 18.36
CA LEU A 463 -2.18 3.04 16.94
C LEU A 463 -2.72 1.75 16.29
N LYS A 464 -2.14 0.59 16.64
CA LYS A 464 -2.55 -0.71 16.09
C LYS A 464 -3.96 -1.10 16.56
N LYS A 465 -4.27 -0.95 17.85
CA LYS A 465 -5.62 -1.20 18.40
C LYS A 465 -6.71 -0.30 17.77
N LYS A 466 -6.36 0.94 17.40
CA LYS A 466 -7.28 1.87 16.71
C LYS A 466 -7.42 1.60 15.21
N MET A 467 -6.37 1.10 14.55
CA MET A 467 -6.46 0.67 13.16
C MET A 467 -7.27 -0.63 12.99
N LEU A 468 -7.24 -1.52 13.99
CA LEU A 468 -7.84 -2.85 13.92
C LEU A 468 -9.36 -2.90 14.16
N LYS A 469 -9.93 -1.96 14.94
CA LYS A 469 -11.39 -1.90 15.24
C LYS A 469 -12.26 -1.27 14.13
N ASN A 470 -11.77 -1.11 12.90
CA ASN A 470 -12.48 -0.49 11.76
C ASN A 470 -13.21 0.84 12.07
N GLN A 471 -12.77 1.57 13.09
CA GLN A 471 -13.20 2.94 13.37
C GLN A 471 -12.31 3.92 12.59
N PHE A 472 -12.22 3.78 11.27
CA PHE A 472 -11.39 4.67 10.46
C PHE A 472 -11.87 6.13 10.44
N PRO A 473 -13.16 6.48 10.64
CA PRO A 473 -13.54 7.89 10.83
C PRO A 473 -13.24 8.44 12.24
N SER A 474 -13.09 7.57 13.25
CA SER A 474 -12.98 7.95 14.68
C SER A 474 -11.58 7.77 15.27
N ALA A 475 -10.67 7.05 14.61
CA ALA A 475 -9.31 6.81 15.10
C ALA A 475 -8.45 8.09 15.23
N MET A 476 -8.83 9.21 14.59
CA MET A 476 -8.18 10.52 14.78
C MET A 476 -8.77 11.39 15.90
N THR A 477 -9.83 10.95 16.59
CA THR A 477 -10.51 11.73 17.66
C THR A 477 -9.93 11.51 19.07
N SER A 478 -8.79 10.84 19.22
CA SER A 478 -8.24 10.48 20.53
C SER A 478 -7.08 11.38 20.99
N ALA A 479 -7.19 12.68 20.72
CA ALA A 479 -6.59 13.71 21.56
C ALA A 479 -7.36 13.90 22.89
N SER A 480 -8.58 13.34 23.00
CA SER A 480 -9.44 13.46 24.18
C SER A 480 -8.98 12.69 25.43
N ILE A 481 -7.99 11.80 25.32
CA ILE A 481 -7.37 11.12 26.49
C ILE A 481 -6.20 11.94 27.05
N LEU A 482 -5.54 12.75 26.22
CA LEU A 482 -4.58 13.76 26.69
C LEU A 482 -5.30 14.92 27.39
N ASP A 483 -6.54 15.24 26.98
CA ASP A 483 -7.40 16.23 27.67
C ASP A 483 -7.77 15.79 29.10
N ARG A 484 -8.28 14.56 29.31
CA ARG A 484 -8.71 14.13 30.66
C ARG A 484 -7.58 13.92 31.68
N HIS A 485 -6.34 13.72 31.23
CA HIS A 485 -5.18 13.63 32.14
C HIS A 485 -4.39 14.94 32.27
N CYS A 486 -4.59 15.93 31.40
CA CYS A 486 -4.03 17.27 31.59
C CYS A 486 -4.91 18.17 32.47
N GLU A 487 -6.22 17.90 32.58
CA GLU A 487 -7.11 18.67 33.47
C GLU A 487 -6.83 18.49 34.97
N SER A 488 -6.08 17.46 35.38
CA SER A 488 -5.68 17.27 36.80
C SER A 488 -4.36 17.97 37.18
N LEU A 489 -3.66 18.59 36.23
CA LEU A 489 -2.46 19.38 36.47
C LEU A 489 -2.78 20.87 36.31
N ARG A 490 -3.46 21.44 37.32
CA ARG A 490 -3.46 22.90 37.54
C ARG A 490 -2.03 23.36 37.83
N PHE A 491 -1.26 23.67 36.79
CA PHE A 491 -0.08 24.50 36.94
C PHE A 491 -0.52 25.97 36.99
N PRO A 492 -0.08 26.75 38.00
CA PRO A 492 -0.41 28.15 38.09
C PRO A 492 0.16 28.90 36.87
N PHE A 493 -0.63 29.83 36.35
CA PHE A 493 -0.27 30.83 35.35
C PHE A 493 1.16 31.35 35.58
N LEU A 494 2.11 30.82 34.81
CA LEU A 494 3.35 31.54 34.53
C LEU A 494 3.15 32.22 33.20
N SER A 495 3.11 33.55 33.27
CA SER A 495 2.95 34.46 32.16
C SER A 495 3.72 33.98 30.94
N SER A 496 3.00 33.79 29.84
CA SER A 496 3.50 33.90 28.48
C SER A 496 4.62 34.94 28.43
N SER A 497 5.88 34.48 28.32
CA SER A 497 6.93 35.39 27.90
C SER A 497 6.59 35.77 26.46
N ARG A 498 6.04 36.97 26.32
CA ARG A 498 5.87 37.65 25.04
C ARG A 498 7.27 37.81 24.44
N HIS A 499 7.73 36.80 23.70
CA HIS A 499 8.76 37.01 22.71
C HIS A 499 8.10 37.87 21.64
N GLY A 500 8.36 39.18 21.69
CA GLY A 500 7.92 40.12 20.66
C GLY A 500 8.35 39.64 19.26
N PRO A 501 7.63 40.02 18.21
CA PRO A 501 7.97 39.63 16.84
C PRO A 501 9.42 40.03 16.57
N ARG A 502 10.26 39.07 16.13
CA ARG A 502 11.57 39.38 15.55
C ARG A 502 11.32 40.34 14.39
N LYS A 503 11.59 41.63 14.59
CA LYS A 503 11.56 42.65 13.54
C LYS A 503 12.78 42.44 12.66
N GLY A 504 12.58 42.41 11.34
CA GLY A 504 13.68 42.51 10.39
C GLY A 504 14.46 43.82 10.56
N LYS A 505 15.66 43.91 9.99
CA LYS A 505 16.53 45.10 10.12
C LYS A 505 15.83 46.40 9.69
N ASN A 506 14.79 46.32 8.85
CA ASN A 506 13.99 47.44 8.36
C ASN A 506 12.55 47.52 8.92
N GLY A 507 12.21 46.76 9.97
CA GLY A 507 10.85 46.75 10.53
C GLY A 507 9.86 45.83 9.82
N ALA A 508 10.33 45.00 8.88
CA ALA A 508 9.54 43.97 8.21
C ALA A 508 8.94 42.97 9.22
N ARG A 509 7.69 42.56 8.97
CA ARG A 509 6.92 41.66 9.84
C ARG A 509 7.01 40.22 9.34
N LEU A 510 6.90 39.25 10.23
CA LEU A 510 6.70 37.87 9.81
C LEU A 510 5.33 37.71 9.12
N PRO A 511 5.20 36.82 8.12
CA PRO A 511 3.91 36.55 7.50
C PRO A 511 2.86 36.13 8.53
N PRO A 512 1.63 36.68 8.47
CA PRO A 512 0.57 36.38 9.43
C PRO A 512 0.12 34.92 9.34
N GLY A 513 -0.40 34.36 10.42
CA GLY A 513 -0.84 32.97 10.43
C GLY A 513 -1.67 32.62 11.68
N PRO A 514 -2.43 31.52 11.64
CA PRO A 514 -3.21 31.09 12.79
C PRO A 514 -2.31 30.74 14.00
N PRO A 515 -2.75 31.05 15.23
CA PRO A 515 -1.99 30.69 16.42
C PRO A 515 -1.79 29.17 16.50
N GLY A 516 -0.56 28.75 16.79
CA GLY A 516 -0.17 27.35 16.89
C GLY A 516 -0.04 26.90 18.35
N LEU A 517 -0.24 25.60 18.59
CA LEU A 517 0.07 25.00 19.89
C LEU A 517 1.59 25.00 20.15
N PRO A 518 2.05 25.09 21.41
CA PRO A 518 3.46 24.93 21.75
C PRO A 518 4.02 23.63 21.15
N PHE A 519 5.20 23.71 20.52
CA PHE A 519 5.93 22.61 19.86
C PHE A 519 5.24 21.92 18.67
N LEU A 520 3.91 21.86 18.59
CA LEU A 520 3.18 21.25 17.46
C LEU A 520 2.81 22.26 16.37
N GLY A 521 2.75 23.55 16.71
CA GLY A 521 2.29 24.60 15.80
C GLY A 521 0.86 24.35 15.33
N ASN A 522 0.65 24.45 14.02
CA ASN A 522 -0.58 24.17 13.28
C ASN A 522 -0.63 22.74 12.73
N LEU A 523 0.19 21.80 13.22
CA LEU A 523 0.21 20.42 12.72
C LEU A 523 -1.15 19.72 12.81
N LEU A 524 -1.92 19.96 13.87
CA LEU A 524 -3.27 19.41 14.01
C LEU A 524 -4.25 20.00 12.98
N LEU A 525 -4.08 21.27 12.63
CA LEU A 525 -4.85 21.93 11.58
C LEU A 525 -4.52 21.31 10.22
N LEU A 526 -3.23 21.20 9.89
CA LEU A 526 -2.77 20.57 8.66
C LEU A 526 -3.19 19.10 8.54
N ARG A 527 -3.24 18.37 9.67
CA ARG A 527 -3.72 16.98 9.72
C ARG A 527 -5.23 16.88 9.52
N ARG A 528 -6.01 17.78 10.14
CA ARG A 528 -7.49 17.79 10.01
C ARG A 528 -7.93 18.09 8.57
N TYR A 529 -7.16 18.88 7.85
CA TYR A 529 -7.43 19.29 6.48
C TYR A 529 -6.48 18.63 5.46
N SER A 530 -5.85 17.49 5.78
CA SER A 530 -4.84 16.90 4.90
C SER A 530 -5.40 16.44 3.54
N SER A 531 -6.70 16.15 3.47
CA SER A 531 -7.42 15.83 2.23
C SER A 531 -7.93 17.05 1.47
N ASP A 532 -7.94 18.23 2.09
CA ASP A 532 -8.48 19.48 1.50
C ASP A 532 -7.70 20.70 2.00
N VAL A 533 -6.40 20.70 1.71
CA VAL A 533 -5.48 21.79 2.10
C VAL A 533 -5.84 23.09 1.39
N GLU A 534 -6.41 23.01 0.20
CA GLU A 534 -6.78 24.17 -0.62
C GLU A 534 -7.96 24.93 -0.03
N ALA A 535 -9.04 24.25 0.39
CA ALA A 535 -10.13 24.93 1.08
C ALA A 535 -9.67 25.57 2.40
N LEU A 536 -8.75 24.92 3.13
CA LEU A 536 -8.12 25.53 4.31
C LEU A 536 -7.35 26.80 3.94
N LEU A 537 -6.51 26.74 2.91
CA LEU A 537 -5.71 27.88 2.48
C LEU A 537 -6.58 29.04 2.01
N ARG A 538 -7.64 28.80 1.22
CA ARG A 538 -8.61 29.83 0.83
C ARG A 538 -9.24 30.52 2.04
N ARG A 539 -9.66 29.75 3.06
CA ARG A 539 -10.18 30.32 4.32
C ARG A 539 -9.15 31.14 5.09
N LEU A 540 -7.89 30.70 5.10
CA LEU A 540 -6.82 31.42 5.78
C LEU A 540 -6.41 32.68 5.03
N VAL A 541 -6.35 32.64 3.69
CA VAL A 541 -6.06 33.78 2.83
C VAL A 541 -7.14 34.85 2.99
N ALA A 542 -8.43 34.44 2.99
CA ALA A 542 -9.54 35.35 3.25
C ALA A 542 -9.46 36.03 4.63
N ARG A 543 -8.86 35.38 5.63
CA ARG A 543 -8.77 35.90 7.01
C ARG A 543 -7.51 36.71 7.31
N TYR A 544 -6.36 36.26 6.83
CA TYR A 544 -5.04 36.82 7.18
C TYR A 544 -4.42 37.64 6.04
N GLY A 545 -5.05 37.64 4.86
CA GLY A 545 -4.50 38.25 3.66
C GLY A 545 -3.76 37.23 2.79
N PRO A 546 -3.22 37.68 1.63
CA PRO A 546 -2.74 36.79 0.58
C PRO A 546 -1.37 36.15 0.85
N VAL A 547 -0.77 36.40 2.02
CA VAL A 547 0.44 35.74 2.48
C VAL A 547 0.16 35.13 3.84
N VAL A 548 0.24 33.81 3.95
CA VAL A 548 -0.12 33.06 5.17
C VAL A 548 1.05 32.18 5.61
N SER A 549 1.36 32.17 6.90
CA SER A 549 2.30 31.22 7.50
C SER A 549 1.58 30.10 8.27
N LEU A 550 2.09 28.88 8.12
CA LEU A 550 1.73 27.71 8.90
C LEU A 550 2.99 27.09 9.48
N ARG A 551 2.95 26.75 10.77
CA ARG A 551 4.07 26.12 11.47
C ARG A 551 3.74 24.67 11.76
N ALA A 552 4.66 23.75 11.51
CA ALA A 552 4.54 22.35 11.90
C ALA A 552 5.83 21.93 12.59
N GLY A 553 5.82 21.86 13.92
CA GLY A 553 7.06 21.67 14.68
C GLY A 553 8.05 22.82 14.50
N PRO A 554 9.33 22.53 14.20
CA PRO A 554 10.33 23.55 13.89
C PRO A 554 10.19 24.14 12.48
N SER A 555 9.42 23.49 11.59
CA SER A 555 9.30 23.88 10.19
C SER A 555 8.26 24.98 10.00
N LEU A 556 8.65 26.03 9.27
CA LEU A 556 7.77 27.12 8.85
C LEU A 556 7.46 26.99 7.36
N SER A 557 6.18 26.94 7.02
CA SER A 557 5.68 26.98 5.64
C SER A 557 4.95 28.29 5.40
N VAL A 558 5.35 29.02 4.37
CA VAL A 558 4.70 30.27 3.91
C VAL A 558 3.97 29.96 2.60
N PHE A 559 2.74 30.43 2.47
CA PHE A 559 1.90 30.31 1.30
C PHE A 559 1.62 31.71 0.75
N ILE A 560 1.93 31.91 -0.53
CA ILE A 560 1.79 33.19 -1.23
C ILE A 560 0.75 33.02 -2.34
N ALA A 561 -0.35 33.75 -2.22
CA ALA A 561 -1.41 33.83 -3.21
C ALA A 561 -1.46 35.16 -3.96
N ASP A 562 -0.70 36.17 -3.52
CA ASP A 562 -0.60 37.45 -4.22
C ASP A 562 0.41 37.38 -5.38
N ARG A 563 -0.01 37.82 -6.57
CA ARG A 563 0.81 37.80 -7.78
C ARG A 563 2.05 38.71 -7.72
N ARG A 564 1.95 39.87 -7.06
CA ARG A 564 3.05 40.85 -6.95
C ARG A 564 4.09 40.34 -5.96
N VAL A 565 3.65 39.80 -4.82
CA VAL A 565 4.54 39.14 -3.85
C VAL A 565 5.18 37.90 -4.46
N ALA A 566 4.44 37.13 -5.27
CA ALA A 566 5.00 35.97 -5.98
C ALA A 566 6.07 36.38 -6.99
N HIS A 567 5.84 37.46 -7.76
CA HIS A 567 6.83 38.00 -8.69
C HIS A 567 8.09 38.48 -7.95
N ALA A 568 7.93 39.26 -6.89
CA ALA A 568 9.03 39.70 -6.05
C ALA A 568 9.80 38.51 -5.42
N ALA A 569 9.11 37.44 -5.03
CA ALA A 569 9.74 36.25 -4.47
C ALA A 569 10.52 35.43 -5.52
N LEU A 570 9.89 35.13 -6.65
CA LEU A 570 10.38 34.17 -7.64
C LEU A 570 11.36 34.81 -8.62
N VAL A 571 11.15 36.08 -8.95
CA VAL A 571 11.92 36.82 -9.97
C VAL A 571 12.94 37.73 -9.31
N GLU A 572 12.50 38.73 -8.55
CA GLU A 572 13.40 39.73 -7.96
C GLU A 572 14.34 39.11 -6.91
N SER A 573 13.78 38.34 -5.98
CA SER A 573 14.51 37.60 -4.93
C SER A 573 14.81 36.15 -5.32
N GLY A 574 14.75 35.84 -6.62
CA GLY A 574 14.66 34.47 -7.12
C GLY A 574 15.82 33.55 -6.73
N ALA A 575 17.03 34.08 -6.50
CA ALA A 575 18.17 33.26 -6.06
C ALA A 575 18.05 32.85 -4.58
N ALA A 576 17.62 33.77 -3.71
CA ALA A 576 17.49 33.52 -2.27
C ALA A 576 16.39 32.50 -1.95
N LEU A 577 15.36 32.42 -2.79
CA LEU A 577 14.23 31.51 -2.65
C LEU A 577 14.29 30.32 -3.63
N ALA A 578 15.39 30.07 -4.33
CA ALA A 578 15.48 28.98 -5.31
C ALA A 578 15.78 27.60 -4.71
N ASP A 579 16.00 27.46 -3.41
CA ASP A 579 16.34 26.18 -2.78
C ASP A 579 15.11 25.24 -2.66
N ARG A 580 15.35 23.96 -2.35
CA ARG A 580 14.31 22.93 -2.23
C ARG A 580 14.33 22.26 -0.85
N PRO A 581 13.16 21.93 -0.26
CA PRO A 581 13.11 21.15 0.98
C PRO A 581 13.66 19.72 0.80
N ALA A 582 14.45 19.24 1.77
CA ALA A 582 15.15 17.95 1.69
C ALA A 582 14.28 16.76 2.19
N VAL A 583 13.09 16.62 1.63
CA VAL A 583 11.96 15.85 2.22
C VAL A 583 12.20 14.32 2.27
N THR A 584 12.98 13.73 1.36
CA THR A 584 13.09 12.26 1.20
C THR A 584 14.51 11.72 0.94
N ARG A 585 15.48 12.58 0.64
CA ARG A 585 16.84 12.22 0.16
C ARG A 585 17.61 11.31 1.12
N ALA A 586 17.58 11.63 2.41
CA ALA A 586 18.40 10.96 3.42
C ALA A 586 17.89 9.57 3.85
N LEU A 587 16.68 9.18 3.42
CA LEU A 587 16.09 7.89 3.80
C LEU A 587 16.38 6.77 2.81
N LEU A 588 16.38 7.07 1.50
CA LEU A 588 16.56 6.08 0.43
C LEU A 588 18.00 5.97 -0.09
N GLY A 589 18.93 6.75 0.48
CA GLY A 589 20.33 6.76 0.04
C GLY A 589 20.54 7.43 -1.33
N GLU A 590 19.59 8.25 -1.78
CA GLU A 590 19.65 8.93 -3.08
C GLU A 590 20.70 10.04 -3.06
N SER A 591 21.56 10.06 -4.08
CA SER A 591 22.20 11.31 -4.49
C SER A 591 21.07 12.24 -4.94
N GLY A 592 21.04 13.46 -4.43
CA GLY A 592 19.99 14.39 -4.87
C GLY A 592 20.49 15.36 -5.90
N ASN A 593 21.22 14.83 -6.88
CA ASN A 593 21.68 15.51 -8.08
C ASN A 593 20.60 15.38 -9.17
N THR A 594 19.40 15.91 -8.90
CA THR A 594 18.27 16.00 -9.84
C THR A 594 17.82 17.45 -10.03
N ILE A 595 17.13 17.78 -11.13
CA ILE A 595 16.81 19.18 -11.47
C ILE A 595 15.75 19.76 -10.52
N SER A 596 14.76 18.96 -10.12
CA SER A 596 13.63 19.37 -9.27
C SER A 596 13.97 19.41 -7.79
N ARG A 597 14.92 18.59 -7.31
CA ARG A 597 15.21 18.41 -5.87
C ARG A 597 16.60 18.88 -5.42
N SER A 598 17.53 19.15 -6.33
CA SER A 598 18.83 19.73 -5.96
C SER A 598 18.63 21.11 -5.33
N SER A 599 19.47 21.44 -4.33
CA SER A 599 19.65 22.84 -3.91
C SER A 599 20.13 23.70 -5.08
N TYR A 600 19.83 25.00 -5.01
CA TYR A 600 20.26 25.95 -6.01
C TYR A 600 21.78 26.13 -5.91
N GLY A 601 22.48 25.84 -7.00
CA GLY A 601 23.94 25.84 -7.02
C GLY A 601 24.51 25.38 -8.36
N PRO A 602 25.85 25.25 -8.46
CA PRO A 602 26.52 24.91 -9.72
C PRO A 602 26.08 23.57 -10.32
N VAL A 603 25.94 22.51 -9.52
CA VAL A 603 25.42 21.20 -9.97
C VAL A 603 24.02 21.35 -10.58
N TRP A 604 23.09 22.03 -9.90
CA TRP A 604 21.76 22.26 -10.44
C TRP A 604 21.78 23.08 -11.75
N ARG A 605 22.61 24.12 -11.83
CA ARG A 605 22.74 24.94 -13.05
C ARG A 605 23.27 24.12 -14.21
N LEU A 606 24.25 23.24 -13.96
CA LEU A 606 24.83 22.35 -14.96
C LEU A 606 23.77 21.37 -15.51
N LEU A 607 23.08 20.65 -14.63
CA LEU A 607 22.04 19.69 -15.03
C LEU A 607 20.88 20.38 -15.76
N ARG A 608 20.42 21.54 -15.25
CA ARG A 608 19.37 22.32 -15.92
C ARG A 608 19.83 22.82 -17.28
N ARG A 609 21.05 23.36 -17.39
CA ARG A 609 21.59 23.86 -18.64
C ARG A 609 21.66 22.74 -19.67
N ASN A 610 22.18 21.57 -19.31
CA ASN A 610 22.25 20.41 -20.19
C ASN A 610 20.88 20.05 -20.77
N LEU A 611 19.85 19.87 -19.92
CA LEU A 611 18.50 19.57 -20.39
C LEU A 611 17.95 20.66 -21.34
N VAL A 612 18.10 21.93 -20.96
CA VAL A 612 17.55 23.06 -21.72
C VAL A 612 18.29 23.30 -23.04
N SER A 613 19.63 23.23 -23.07
CA SER A 613 20.42 23.51 -24.27
C SER A 613 20.52 22.32 -25.22
N GLU A 614 20.66 21.11 -24.68
CA GLU A 614 20.95 19.94 -25.50
C GLU A 614 19.71 19.16 -25.92
N THR A 615 18.60 19.25 -25.18
CA THR A 615 17.38 18.48 -25.50
C THR A 615 16.18 19.37 -25.79
N LEU A 616 15.93 20.38 -24.95
CA LEU A 616 14.69 21.18 -25.01
C LEU A 616 14.83 22.49 -25.80
N HIS A 617 16.01 22.79 -26.32
CA HIS A 617 16.23 23.96 -27.16
C HIS A 617 15.43 23.82 -28.48
N PRO A 618 14.81 24.88 -29.02
CA PRO A 618 14.00 24.77 -30.24
C PRO A 618 14.71 24.07 -31.41
N SER A 619 16.01 24.31 -31.61
CA SER A 619 16.77 23.62 -32.68
C SER A 619 16.95 22.11 -32.45
N ARG A 620 16.91 21.65 -31.19
CA ARG A 620 17.02 20.23 -30.82
C ARG A 620 15.66 19.55 -30.82
N VAL A 621 14.62 20.25 -30.37
CA VAL A 621 13.24 19.76 -30.34
C VAL A 621 12.74 19.40 -31.74
N LYS A 622 13.16 20.13 -32.78
CA LYS A 622 12.85 19.81 -34.19
C LYS A 622 13.34 18.41 -34.63
N LEU A 623 14.41 17.89 -34.03
CA LEU A 623 14.90 16.53 -34.32
C LEU A 623 13.88 15.44 -33.93
N PHE A 624 12.96 15.75 -33.01
CA PHE A 624 11.90 14.85 -32.57
C PHE A 624 10.55 15.09 -33.28
N ALA A 625 10.50 15.89 -34.36
CA ALA A 625 9.29 16.07 -35.15
C ALA A 625 8.72 14.74 -35.71
N PRO A 626 9.55 13.81 -36.25
CA PRO A 626 9.06 12.50 -36.68
C PRO A 626 8.46 11.67 -35.53
N ALA A 627 9.01 11.80 -34.32
CA ALA A 627 8.47 11.14 -33.13
C ALA A 627 7.09 11.68 -32.76
N ARG A 628 6.89 13.00 -32.84
CA ARG A 628 5.58 13.63 -32.58
C ARG A 628 4.54 13.24 -33.62
N ALA A 629 4.90 13.24 -34.91
CA ALA A 629 4.02 12.76 -35.98
C ALA A 629 3.63 11.29 -35.81
N TRP A 630 4.59 10.42 -35.44
CA TRP A 630 4.31 9.03 -35.11
C TRP A 630 3.33 8.90 -33.94
N VAL A 631 3.59 9.58 -32.82
CA VAL A 631 2.72 9.52 -31.63
C VAL A 631 1.33 10.11 -31.91
N ARG A 632 1.23 11.15 -32.75
CA ARG A 632 -0.06 11.70 -33.20
C ARG A 632 -0.89 10.62 -33.89
N ARG A 633 -0.31 9.87 -34.82
CA ARG A 633 -1.00 8.75 -35.50
C ARG A 633 -1.45 7.70 -34.50
N VAL A 634 -0.55 7.25 -33.61
CA VAL A 634 -0.88 6.28 -32.56
C VAL A 634 -2.04 6.76 -31.67
N LEU A 635 -2.05 8.05 -31.31
CA LEU A 635 -3.10 8.63 -30.48
C LEU A 635 -4.44 8.69 -31.23
N ALA A 636 -4.45 9.19 -32.46
CA ALA A 636 -5.65 9.31 -33.28
C ALA A 636 -6.25 7.94 -33.61
N GLU A 637 -5.43 6.96 -34.01
CA GLU A 637 -5.86 5.59 -34.30
C GLU A 637 -6.44 4.91 -33.06
N LYS A 638 -5.78 5.07 -31.90
CA LYS A 638 -6.26 4.47 -30.65
C LYS A 638 -7.61 5.04 -30.23
N LEU A 639 -7.74 6.37 -30.24
CA LEU A 639 -8.99 7.05 -29.92
C LEU A 639 -10.11 6.70 -30.91
N GLY A 640 -9.80 6.69 -32.22
CA GLY A 640 -10.76 6.34 -33.27
C GLY A 640 -11.26 4.89 -33.14
N ARG A 641 -10.36 3.92 -32.97
CA ARG A 641 -10.70 2.50 -32.78
C ARG A 641 -11.56 2.30 -31.54
N GLU A 642 -11.17 2.91 -30.41
CA GLU A 642 -11.90 2.78 -29.15
C GLU A 642 -13.30 3.41 -29.24
N ALA A 643 -13.46 4.53 -29.96
CA ALA A 643 -14.76 5.15 -30.22
C ALA A 643 -15.64 4.29 -31.13
N GLU A 644 -15.09 3.74 -32.22
CA GLU A 644 -15.79 2.85 -33.14
C GLU A 644 -16.27 1.57 -32.46
N GLU A 645 -15.41 0.94 -31.64
CA GLU A 645 -15.75 -0.26 -30.86
C GLU A 645 -16.84 0.02 -29.82
N ALA A 646 -16.77 1.17 -29.13
CA ALA A 646 -17.77 1.56 -28.15
C ALA A 646 -19.13 1.84 -28.80
N GLN A 647 -19.14 2.53 -29.95
CA GLN A 647 -20.34 2.78 -30.74
C GLN A 647 -20.97 1.47 -31.24
N ALA A 648 -20.15 0.53 -31.74
CA ALA A 648 -20.62 -0.78 -32.20
C ALA A 648 -21.26 -1.62 -31.08
N ARG A 649 -20.78 -1.45 -29.84
CA ARG A 649 -21.31 -2.14 -28.64
C ARG A 649 -22.41 -1.38 -27.90
N ALA A 650 -22.80 -0.20 -28.39
CA ALA A 650 -23.72 0.72 -27.69
C ALA A 650 -23.29 1.00 -26.23
N GLN A 651 -21.98 1.18 -26.02
CA GLN A 651 -21.37 1.45 -24.70
C GLN A 651 -20.68 2.82 -24.69
N ALA A 652 -20.48 3.38 -23.49
CA ALA A 652 -19.70 4.60 -23.33
C ALA A 652 -18.22 4.35 -23.72
N PRO A 653 -17.60 5.23 -24.52
CA PRO A 653 -16.20 5.10 -24.90
C PRO A 653 -15.29 5.16 -23.68
N PRO A 654 -14.13 4.48 -23.71
CA PRO A 654 -13.18 4.51 -22.60
C PRO A 654 -12.64 5.93 -22.36
N PRO A 655 -12.11 6.20 -21.15
CA PRO A 655 -11.53 7.50 -20.83
C PRO A 655 -10.36 7.91 -21.75
N ALA A 656 -10.44 9.10 -22.33
CA ALA A 656 -9.39 9.63 -23.21
C ALA A 656 -8.04 9.82 -22.51
N MET A 657 -8.05 10.00 -21.17
CA MET A 657 -6.84 10.19 -20.37
C MET A 657 -5.81 9.06 -20.53
N GLU A 658 -6.27 7.81 -20.66
CA GLU A 658 -5.37 6.67 -20.83
C GLU A 658 -4.61 6.74 -22.16
N ALA A 659 -5.32 7.12 -23.23
CA ALA A 659 -4.72 7.33 -24.55
C ALA A 659 -3.75 8.52 -24.54
N PHE A 660 -4.13 9.66 -23.94
CA PHE A 660 -3.26 10.84 -23.81
C PHE A 660 -1.99 10.52 -23.02
N ARG A 661 -2.12 9.87 -21.87
CA ARG A 661 -0.98 9.49 -21.03
C ARG A 661 -0.06 8.53 -21.75
N TYR A 662 -0.61 7.51 -22.41
CA TYR A 662 0.18 6.53 -23.18
C TYR A 662 0.94 7.21 -24.33
N ALA A 663 0.27 8.03 -25.13
CA ALA A 663 0.87 8.76 -26.24
C ALA A 663 2.02 9.67 -25.77
N MET A 664 1.79 10.51 -24.75
CA MET A 664 2.84 11.37 -24.21
C MET A 664 4.01 10.57 -23.62
N PHE A 665 3.73 9.45 -22.97
CA PHE A 665 4.77 8.59 -22.41
C PHE A 665 5.63 7.94 -23.51
N CYS A 666 5.01 7.43 -24.59
CA CYS A 666 5.73 6.93 -25.77
C CYS A 666 6.67 7.99 -26.36
N LEU A 667 6.17 9.22 -26.54
CA LEU A 667 6.96 10.33 -27.05
C LEU A 667 8.18 10.62 -26.17
N LEU A 668 7.97 10.70 -24.86
CA LEU A 668 9.03 11.05 -23.92
C LEU A 668 10.02 9.91 -23.71
N VAL A 669 9.60 8.65 -23.76
CA VAL A 669 10.50 7.48 -23.77
C VAL A 669 11.42 7.55 -24.99
N LEU A 670 10.85 7.80 -26.17
CA LEU A 670 11.61 7.94 -27.41
C LEU A 670 12.59 9.12 -27.37
N MET A 671 12.17 10.27 -26.84
CA MET A 671 13.06 11.43 -26.63
C MET A 671 14.16 11.16 -25.60
N CYS A 672 13.84 10.40 -24.55
CA CYS A 672 14.74 10.15 -23.44
C CYS A 672 15.85 9.16 -23.83
N PHE A 673 15.45 8.01 -24.39
CA PHE A 673 16.35 6.90 -24.71
C PHE A 673 16.73 6.83 -26.19
N GLY A 674 16.05 7.57 -27.07
CA GLY A 674 16.35 7.58 -28.51
C GLY A 674 15.93 6.30 -29.22
N GLU A 675 15.09 5.45 -28.63
CA GLU A 675 14.69 4.16 -29.19
C GLU A 675 13.18 3.95 -29.09
N ARG A 676 12.58 3.48 -30.18
CA ARG A 676 11.16 3.13 -30.24
C ARG A 676 10.98 1.74 -29.64
N LEU A 677 10.40 1.70 -28.44
CA LEU A 677 10.12 0.48 -27.71
C LEU A 677 8.75 -0.11 -28.12
N ASP A 678 8.59 -1.41 -27.92
CA ASP A 678 7.32 -2.09 -28.08
C ASP A 678 6.35 -1.76 -26.94
N GLU A 679 5.05 -1.97 -27.17
CA GLU A 679 4.01 -1.64 -26.21
C GLU A 679 4.20 -2.31 -24.83
N PRO A 680 4.58 -3.61 -24.73
CA PRO A 680 4.88 -4.25 -23.45
C PRO A 680 6.01 -3.57 -22.67
N ALA A 681 7.12 -3.20 -23.32
CA ALA A 681 8.23 -2.51 -22.64
C ALA A 681 7.81 -1.11 -22.19
N VAL A 682 7.10 -0.35 -23.03
CA VAL A 682 6.57 0.98 -22.66
C VAL A 682 5.65 0.86 -21.43
N ARG A 683 4.74 -0.11 -21.41
CA ARG A 683 3.83 -0.33 -20.27
C ARG A 683 4.57 -0.75 -19.00
N ALA A 684 5.62 -1.58 -19.11
CA ALA A 684 6.46 -1.96 -17.98
C ALA A 684 7.18 -0.74 -17.37
N ILE A 685 7.74 0.13 -18.22
CA ILE A 685 8.40 1.38 -17.81
C ILE A 685 7.37 2.33 -17.20
N ALA A 686 6.19 2.48 -17.79
CA ALA A 686 5.10 3.32 -17.28
C ALA A 686 4.63 2.86 -15.89
N SER A 687 4.45 1.56 -15.70
CA SER A 687 4.06 0.97 -14.42
C SER A 687 5.11 1.21 -13.33
N ALA A 688 6.39 1.01 -13.64
CA ALA A 688 7.49 1.30 -12.72
C ALA A 688 7.57 2.80 -12.35
N GLN A 689 7.35 3.69 -13.32
CA GLN A 689 7.29 5.14 -13.10
C GLN A 689 6.10 5.53 -12.20
N TYR A 690 4.91 5.01 -12.49
CA TYR A 690 3.72 5.29 -11.69
C TYR A 690 3.87 4.77 -10.25
N GLY A 691 4.41 3.57 -10.05
CA GLY A 691 4.71 3.04 -8.72
C GLY A 691 5.64 3.96 -7.91
N TRP A 692 6.67 4.51 -8.57
CA TRP A 692 7.60 5.46 -7.94
C TRP A 692 6.92 6.78 -7.60
N LEU A 693 6.14 7.32 -8.53
CA LEU A 693 5.39 8.56 -8.34
C LEU A 693 4.44 8.45 -7.14
N MET A 694 3.66 7.37 -7.07
CA MET A 694 2.71 7.13 -5.99
C MET A 694 3.41 6.91 -4.64
N PHE A 695 4.56 6.24 -4.63
CA PHE A 695 5.38 6.10 -3.44
C PHE A 695 5.85 7.46 -2.91
N VAL A 696 6.36 8.34 -3.79
CA VAL A 696 6.80 9.69 -3.42
C VAL A 696 5.61 10.55 -2.94
N ALA A 697 4.50 10.56 -3.67
CA ALA A 697 3.32 11.35 -3.34
C ALA A 697 2.74 10.96 -1.97
N LYS A 698 2.63 9.67 -1.66
CA LYS A 698 2.06 9.16 -0.40
C LYS A 698 2.97 9.33 0.82
N ASN A 699 4.30 9.33 0.63
CA ASN A 699 5.24 9.22 1.75
C ASN A 699 6.06 10.49 2.02
N THR A 700 6.01 11.51 1.16
CA THR A 700 6.75 12.78 1.36
C THR A 700 6.34 13.54 2.63
N SER A 701 5.05 13.54 3.03
CA SER A 701 4.59 14.28 4.22
C SER A 701 5.02 13.62 5.54
N LEU A 702 4.98 12.29 5.66
CA LEU A 702 5.30 11.58 6.92
C LEU A 702 6.81 11.50 7.20
N LEU A 703 7.63 11.48 6.15
CA LEU A 703 9.08 11.27 6.24
C LEU A 703 9.87 12.54 6.64
N ALA A 704 9.29 13.71 6.41
CA ALA A 704 9.98 14.99 6.56
C ALA A 704 10.06 15.50 8.00
N PHE A 705 9.07 15.16 8.84
CA PHE A 705 8.99 15.72 10.20
C PHE A 705 9.99 15.09 11.17
N TRP A 706 10.46 13.86 10.92
CA TRP A 706 11.47 13.20 11.77
C TRP A 706 12.21 12.05 11.06
N PRO A 707 13.26 12.34 10.27
CA PRO A 707 13.89 11.35 9.37
C PRO A 707 14.46 10.11 10.07
N ALA A 708 15.02 10.28 11.28
CA ALA A 708 15.58 9.17 12.06
C ALA A 708 14.49 8.23 12.60
N LEU A 709 13.36 8.78 13.04
CA LEU A 709 12.20 8.02 13.51
C LEU A 709 11.47 7.35 12.32
N ALA A 710 11.40 8.04 11.18
CA ALA A 710 10.82 7.55 9.94
C ALA A 710 11.55 6.31 9.39
N ARG A 711 12.89 6.25 9.44
CA ARG A 711 13.67 5.07 9.00
C ARG A 711 13.29 3.78 9.74
N ILE A 712 12.93 3.91 11.01
CA ILE A 712 12.60 2.78 11.87
C ILE A 712 11.10 2.45 11.78
N LEU A 713 10.23 3.45 11.87
CA LEU A 713 8.76 3.27 11.84
C LEU A 713 8.22 2.86 10.47
N LEU A 714 8.89 3.24 9.39
CA LEU A 714 8.42 3.03 8.02
C LEU A 714 9.31 2.05 7.26
N ARG A 715 10.01 1.14 7.96
CA ARG A 715 10.95 0.17 7.35
C ARG A 715 10.32 -0.63 6.21
N GLY A 716 9.08 -1.11 6.37
CA GLY A 716 8.35 -1.80 5.31
C GLY A 716 8.06 -0.92 4.09
N ARG A 717 7.68 0.35 4.30
CA ARG A 717 7.51 1.32 3.21
C ARG A 717 8.85 1.70 2.57
N LEU A 718 9.93 1.74 3.34
CA LEU A 718 11.26 1.99 2.80
C LEU A 718 11.71 0.85 1.89
N GLN A 719 11.41 -0.40 2.26
CA GLN A 719 11.64 -1.56 1.40
C GLN A 719 10.82 -1.51 0.12
N GLU A 720 9.55 -1.10 0.19
CA GLU A 720 8.72 -0.85 -0.99
C GLU A 720 9.35 0.20 -1.91
N GLY A 721 9.79 1.33 -1.36
CA GLY A 721 10.50 2.38 -2.11
C GLY A 721 11.79 1.88 -2.77
N LEU A 722 12.60 1.10 -2.06
CA LEU A 722 13.81 0.49 -2.60
C LEU A 722 13.52 -0.54 -3.71
N ALA A 723 12.46 -1.35 -3.56
CA ALA A 723 12.05 -2.33 -4.57
C ALA A 723 11.57 -1.64 -5.85
N VAL A 724 10.76 -0.59 -5.73
CA VAL A 724 10.33 0.22 -6.88
C VAL A 724 11.53 0.87 -7.58
N ARG A 725 12.51 1.37 -6.81
CA ARG A 725 13.76 1.90 -7.37
C ARG A 725 14.59 0.85 -8.11
N GLN A 726 14.71 -0.33 -7.53
CA GLN A 726 15.42 -1.43 -8.16
C GLN A 726 14.76 -1.79 -9.49
N ARG A 727 13.43 -1.85 -9.53
CA ARG A 727 12.68 -2.11 -10.76
C ARG A 727 12.90 -1.04 -11.84
N GLN A 728 12.97 0.24 -11.46
CA GLN A 728 13.31 1.31 -12.41
C GLN A 728 14.70 1.09 -13.03
N LYS A 729 15.71 0.72 -12.22
CA LYS A 729 17.07 0.47 -12.71
C LYS A 729 17.13 -0.71 -13.67
N GLU A 730 16.46 -1.81 -13.34
CA GLU A 730 16.38 -3.00 -14.20
C GLU A 730 15.86 -2.67 -15.62
N LEU A 731 14.97 -1.69 -15.72
CA LEU A 731 14.41 -1.27 -17.00
C LEU A 731 15.26 -0.19 -17.69
N PHE A 732 15.90 0.72 -16.94
CA PHE A 732 16.55 1.91 -17.49
C PHE A 732 18.00 1.67 -17.86
N VAL A 733 18.74 0.93 -17.01
CA VAL A 733 20.18 0.70 -17.21
C VAL A 733 20.47 0.00 -18.55
N PRO A 734 19.72 -1.02 -18.98
CA PRO A 734 19.94 -1.63 -20.30
C PRO A 734 19.82 -0.63 -21.46
N LEU A 735 18.84 0.28 -21.40
CA LEU A 735 18.64 1.32 -22.42
C LEU A 735 19.77 2.36 -22.37
N ILE A 736 20.23 2.72 -21.17
CA ILE A 736 21.37 3.63 -20.98
C ILE A 736 22.66 3.00 -21.53
N ASP A 737 22.89 1.71 -21.27
CA ASP A 737 24.07 0.99 -21.75
C ASP A 737 24.04 0.82 -23.28
N ALA A 738 22.87 0.56 -23.87
CA ALA A 738 22.71 0.53 -25.34
C ALA A 738 23.14 1.86 -25.98
N ARG A 739 22.72 3.00 -25.41
CA ARG A 739 23.16 4.34 -25.86
C ARG A 739 24.65 4.58 -25.64
N ARG A 740 25.19 4.15 -24.50
CA ARG A 740 26.62 4.25 -24.18
C ARG A 740 27.47 3.50 -25.21
N VAL A 741 27.10 2.27 -25.55
CA VAL A 741 27.78 1.45 -26.58
C VAL A 741 27.69 2.13 -27.94
N ARG A 742 26.51 2.58 -28.34
CA ARG A 742 26.29 3.26 -29.62
C ARG A 742 27.17 4.51 -29.77
N LYS A 743 27.23 5.33 -28.72
CA LYS A 743 28.07 6.53 -28.69
C LYS A 743 29.56 6.21 -28.83
N GLN A 744 30.03 5.16 -28.17
CA GLN A 744 31.41 4.68 -28.31
C GLN A 744 31.71 4.15 -29.72
N GLN A 745 30.75 3.47 -30.36
CA GLN A 745 30.89 3.01 -31.74
C GLN A 745 30.95 4.18 -32.72
N HIS A 746 30.09 5.18 -32.57
CA HIS A 746 30.16 6.40 -33.39
C HIS A 746 31.47 7.16 -33.20
N ALA A 747 31.97 7.28 -31.97
CA ALA A 747 33.27 7.90 -31.71
C ALA A 747 34.45 7.14 -32.36
N LYS A 748 34.37 5.80 -32.44
CA LYS A 748 35.37 4.97 -33.14
C LYS A 748 35.24 5.04 -34.66
N ASN A 749 34.01 5.19 -35.18
CA ASN A 749 33.72 5.19 -36.61
C ASN A 749 33.79 6.57 -37.27
N GLN A 750 34.06 7.64 -36.53
CA GLN A 750 34.26 9.01 -37.08
C GLN A 750 35.50 9.16 -37.99
N GLY A 751 36.22 8.06 -38.30
CA GLY A 751 37.23 7.98 -39.36
C GLY A 751 36.79 7.26 -40.65
N GLY A 752 35.53 6.79 -40.75
CA GLY A 752 35.00 6.07 -41.92
C GLY A 752 33.67 6.66 -42.42
N ALA A 753 33.50 6.71 -43.74
CA ALA A 753 32.35 7.33 -44.41
C ALA A 753 30.99 6.89 -43.84
N ALA A 754 30.10 7.86 -43.64
CA ALA A 754 28.73 7.63 -43.22
C ALA A 754 28.04 6.63 -44.16
N VAL A 755 27.66 5.47 -43.62
CA VAL A 755 26.78 4.54 -44.34
C VAL A 755 25.41 5.21 -44.42
N ALA A 756 25.09 5.71 -45.62
CA ALA A 756 23.76 6.20 -45.94
C ALA A 756 22.76 5.04 -45.75
N VAL A 757 21.84 5.20 -44.79
CA VAL A 757 20.69 4.30 -44.65
C VAL A 757 19.82 4.47 -45.89
N ALA A 758 19.40 3.35 -46.49
CA ALA A 758 18.55 3.34 -47.68
C ALA A 758 17.21 4.07 -47.40
N PRO A 759 16.70 4.86 -48.35
CA PRO A 759 15.43 5.56 -48.18
C PRO A 759 14.28 4.54 -48.23
N GLY A 760 13.67 4.23 -47.07
CA GLY A 760 12.48 3.37 -47.01
C GLY A 760 12.24 2.60 -45.70
N GLU A 761 13.25 2.43 -44.83
CA GLU A 761 13.04 1.83 -43.50
C GLU A 761 12.86 2.94 -42.45
N GLU A 762 11.70 2.98 -41.76
CA GLU A 762 11.50 3.85 -40.59
C GLU A 762 12.56 3.50 -39.53
N THR A 763 13.58 4.34 -39.37
CA THR A 763 14.63 4.12 -38.38
C THR A 763 14.04 4.13 -36.97
N THR A 764 14.04 2.96 -36.32
CA THR A 764 13.51 2.77 -34.96
C THR A 764 14.36 3.45 -33.89
N THR A 765 15.56 3.94 -34.24
CA THR A 765 16.50 4.58 -33.33
C THR A 765 16.87 5.98 -33.81
N PHE A 766 16.73 6.97 -32.93
CA PHE A 766 17.11 8.36 -33.15
C PHE A 766 18.60 8.57 -32.89
N GLU A 767 19.21 9.46 -33.68
CA GLU A 767 20.62 9.84 -33.51
C GLU A 767 20.85 10.56 -32.18
N HIS A 768 19.91 11.42 -31.77
CA HIS A 768 20.00 12.24 -30.55
C HIS A 768 18.98 11.81 -29.50
N SER A 769 19.41 11.71 -28.24
CA SER A 769 18.56 11.41 -27.08
C SER A 769 19.01 12.20 -25.85
N TYR A 770 18.13 12.37 -24.87
CA TYR A 770 18.51 13.00 -23.60
C TYR A 770 19.64 12.23 -22.89
N VAL A 771 19.58 10.89 -22.90
CA VAL A 771 20.63 10.03 -22.32
C VAL A 771 22.00 10.34 -22.90
N ASP A 772 22.14 10.55 -24.21
CA ASP A 772 23.45 10.86 -24.79
C ASP A 772 24.07 12.13 -24.21
N THR A 773 23.23 13.12 -23.93
CA THR A 773 23.65 14.39 -23.35
C THR A 773 24.04 14.24 -21.88
N LEU A 774 23.41 13.32 -21.14
CA LEU A 774 23.73 13.02 -19.74
C LEU A 774 25.07 12.28 -19.63
N LEU A 775 25.39 11.43 -20.59
CA LEU A 775 26.65 10.68 -20.63
C LEU A 775 27.88 11.59 -20.79
N ASP A 776 27.71 12.83 -21.27
CA ASP A 776 28.79 13.83 -21.38
C ASP A 776 28.98 14.67 -20.12
N ILE A 777 28.08 14.58 -19.14
CA ILE A 777 28.15 15.41 -17.94
C ILE A 777 29.28 14.93 -17.04
N ARG A 778 30.13 15.89 -16.67
CA ARG A 778 31.12 15.78 -15.59
C ARG A 778 30.76 16.76 -14.48
N LEU A 779 30.89 16.35 -13.22
CA LEU A 779 30.59 17.16 -12.04
C LEU A 779 31.87 17.79 -11.48
N PRO A 780 32.17 19.08 -11.76
CA PRO A 780 33.46 19.67 -11.39
C PRO A 780 33.68 19.74 -9.88
N GLU A 781 32.61 20.02 -9.12
CA GLU A 781 32.64 20.11 -7.65
C GLU A 781 32.83 18.76 -6.96
N GLU A 782 32.71 17.65 -7.70
CA GLU A 782 32.86 16.28 -7.19
C GLU A 782 34.06 15.57 -7.85
N GLY A 783 35.14 16.31 -8.08
CA GLY A 783 36.39 15.78 -8.64
C GLY A 783 36.28 15.46 -10.14
N ASP A 784 35.47 16.21 -10.87
CA ASP A 784 35.22 16.03 -12.32
C ASP A 784 34.72 14.62 -12.69
N ARG A 785 34.04 13.94 -11.75
CA ARG A 785 33.50 12.61 -11.97
C ARG A 785 32.34 12.63 -12.96
N ALA A 786 32.14 11.52 -13.66
CA ALA A 786 30.93 11.30 -14.45
C ALA A 786 29.71 11.08 -13.53
N LEU A 787 28.51 11.25 -14.10
CA LEU A 787 27.27 10.82 -13.45
C LEU A 787 27.26 9.30 -13.28
N THR A 788 26.76 8.86 -12.13
CA THR A 788 26.50 7.44 -11.85
C THR A 788 25.25 6.96 -12.59
N ASP A 789 25.12 5.65 -12.82
CA ASP A 789 23.91 5.09 -13.44
C ASP A 789 22.64 5.37 -12.62
N ASP A 790 22.76 5.51 -11.29
CA ASP A 790 21.66 5.95 -10.43
C ASP A 790 21.24 7.39 -10.74
N GLU A 791 22.21 8.31 -10.86
CA GLU A 791 21.95 9.71 -11.20
C GLU A 791 21.35 9.87 -12.60
N VAL A 792 21.88 9.14 -13.60
CA VAL A 792 21.31 9.13 -14.96
C VAL A 792 19.88 8.57 -14.93
N SER A 793 19.66 7.44 -14.25
CA SER A 793 18.31 6.86 -14.11
C SER A 793 17.34 7.81 -13.40
N ASN A 794 17.80 8.55 -12.39
CA ASN A 794 17.01 9.56 -11.68
C ASN A 794 16.61 10.73 -12.59
N LEU A 795 17.52 11.21 -13.43
CA LEU A 795 17.28 12.29 -14.39
C LEU A 795 16.33 11.84 -15.52
N CYS A 796 16.48 10.61 -16.03
CA CYS A 796 15.53 10.02 -16.97
C CYS A 796 14.14 9.87 -16.34
N SER A 797 14.06 9.36 -15.11
CA SER A 797 12.81 9.21 -14.37
C SER A 797 12.09 10.55 -14.16
N GLU A 798 12.86 11.59 -13.82
CA GLU A 798 12.37 12.96 -13.70
C GLU A 798 11.84 13.51 -15.03
N PHE A 799 12.58 13.31 -16.14
CA PHE A 799 12.17 13.75 -17.47
C PHE A 799 10.84 13.12 -17.90
N LEU A 800 10.71 11.80 -17.75
CA LEU A 800 9.51 11.05 -18.14
C LEU A 800 8.29 11.44 -17.29
N THR A 801 8.44 11.47 -15.96
CA THR A 801 7.33 11.80 -15.05
C THR A 801 6.86 13.24 -15.23
N ALA A 802 7.79 14.20 -15.24
CA ALA A 802 7.44 15.62 -15.28
C ALA A 802 6.75 16.00 -16.59
N GLY A 803 7.17 15.42 -17.73
CA GLY A 803 6.58 15.71 -19.03
C GLY A 803 5.25 14.99 -19.30
N THR A 804 5.09 13.75 -18.81
CA THR A 804 3.92 12.91 -19.17
C THR A 804 2.66 13.37 -18.45
N ASP A 805 2.66 13.35 -17.12
CA ASP A 805 1.45 13.57 -16.31
C ASP A 805 0.92 15.00 -16.46
N THR A 806 1.82 16.00 -16.57
CA THR A 806 1.42 17.41 -16.73
C THR A 806 0.81 17.69 -18.11
N THR A 807 1.45 17.24 -19.19
CA THR A 807 0.97 17.47 -20.56
C THR A 807 -0.33 16.72 -20.83
N SER A 808 -0.44 15.45 -20.41
CA SER A 808 -1.67 14.67 -20.58
C SER A 808 -2.85 15.23 -19.78
N THR A 809 -2.59 15.75 -18.57
CA THR A 809 -3.62 16.43 -17.75
C THR A 809 -4.09 17.72 -18.43
N ALA A 810 -3.16 18.58 -18.87
CA ALA A 810 -3.52 19.82 -19.58
C ALA A 810 -4.29 19.53 -20.89
N LEU A 811 -3.84 18.53 -21.66
CA LEU A 811 -4.52 18.11 -22.88
C LEU A 811 -5.96 17.66 -22.58
N GLN A 812 -6.17 16.85 -21.54
CA GLN A 812 -7.51 16.43 -21.14
C GLN A 812 -8.41 17.60 -20.76
N TRP A 813 -7.91 18.55 -19.95
CA TRP A 813 -8.69 19.73 -19.56
C TRP A 813 -9.09 20.59 -20.75
N ILE A 814 -8.16 20.83 -21.67
CA ILE A 814 -8.43 21.61 -22.89
C ILE A 814 -9.49 20.90 -23.75
N MET A 815 -9.34 19.59 -23.98
CA MET A 815 -10.31 18.84 -24.76
C MET A 815 -11.69 18.76 -24.07
N ALA A 816 -11.73 18.65 -22.74
CA ALA A 816 -12.99 18.66 -21.98
C ALA A 816 -13.71 20.01 -22.09
N GLU A 817 -12.99 21.12 -22.03
CA GLU A 817 -13.55 22.45 -22.25
C GLU A 817 -14.04 22.64 -23.69
N LEU A 818 -13.33 22.12 -24.69
CA LEU A 818 -13.79 22.15 -26.08
C LEU A 818 -15.04 21.29 -26.33
N VAL A 819 -15.22 20.20 -25.58
CA VAL A 819 -16.46 19.41 -25.60
C VAL A 819 -17.62 20.18 -24.98
N LYS A 820 -17.37 20.88 -23.86
CA LYS A 820 -18.38 21.74 -23.20
C LYS A 820 -18.73 22.99 -23.98
N ASN A 821 -17.83 23.49 -24.81
CA ASN A 821 -17.97 24.73 -25.55
C ASN A 821 -17.86 24.46 -27.07
N PRO A 822 -18.91 23.90 -27.71
CA PRO A 822 -18.88 23.53 -29.13
C PRO A 822 -18.62 24.72 -30.05
N ASP A 823 -19.08 25.92 -29.69
CA ASP A 823 -18.81 27.16 -30.46
C ASP A 823 -17.31 27.47 -30.50
N ALA A 824 -16.59 27.27 -29.37
CA ALA A 824 -15.15 27.44 -29.31
C ALA A 824 -14.43 26.34 -30.12
N GLN A 825 -14.92 25.11 -30.08
CA GLN A 825 -14.40 24.00 -30.88
C GLN A 825 -14.54 24.27 -32.39
N GLU A 826 -15.70 24.76 -32.84
CA GLU A 826 -15.96 25.03 -34.26
C GLU A 826 -15.20 26.26 -34.76
N LYS A 827 -15.03 27.29 -33.91
CA LYS A 827 -14.17 28.43 -34.21
C LYS A 827 -12.70 28.02 -34.36
N LEU A 828 -12.21 27.13 -33.50
CA LEU A 828 -10.87 26.56 -33.63
C LEU A 828 -10.73 25.72 -34.89
N TYR A 829 -11.71 24.87 -35.20
CA TYR A 829 -11.73 24.09 -36.43
C TYR A 829 -11.73 24.97 -37.69
N SER A 830 -12.47 26.07 -37.67
CA SER A 830 -12.49 27.06 -38.76
C SER A 830 -11.13 27.72 -38.97
N GLU A 831 -10.41 28.09 -37.90
CA GLU A 831 -9.04 28.61 -37.98
C GLU A 831 -8.05 27.57 -38.56
N ILE A 832 -8.18 26.31 -38.13
CA ILE A 832 -7.37 25.20 -38.63
C ILE A 832 -7.56 25.02 -40.14
N ARG A 833 -8.81 24.97 -40.61
CA ARG A 833 -9.11 24.86 -42.05
C ARG A 833 -8.59 26.05 -42.85
N ALA A 834 -8.77 27.27 -42.34
CA ALA A 834 -8.30 28.47 -43.01
C ALA A 834 -6.77 28.52 -43.16
N THR A 835 -6.03 27.89 -42.24
CA THR A 835 -4.55 27.92 -42.23
C THR A 835 -3.93 26.80 -43.07
N CYS A 836 -4.42 25.56 -42.92
CA CYS A 836 -3.83 24.36 -43.51
C CYS A 836 -4.49 23.96 -44.85
N GLY A 837 -5.70 24.45 -45.14
CA GLY A 837 -6.53 23.93 -46.23
C GLY A 837 -7.10 22.55 -45.94
N ASP A 838 -8.00 22.09 -46.81
CA ASP A 838 -8.68 20.79 -46.67
C ASP A 838 -7.80 19.61 -47.11
N ASP A 839 -6.82 19.84 -47.99
CA ASP A 839 -5.96 18.80 -48.60
C ASP A 839 -4.81 18.31 -47.71
N GLN A 840 -4.44 19.04 -46.65
CA GLN A 840 -3.35 18.61 -45.75
C GLN A 840 -3.81 17.49 -44.79
N ALA A 841 -3.06 16.41 -44.69
CA ALA A 841 -3.41 15.31 -43.77
C ALA A 841 -3.08 15.60 -42.28
N GLU A 842 -2.37 16.69 -42.00
CA GLU A 842 -1.84 17.01 -40.66
C GLU A 842 -1.69 18.52 -40.50
N VAL A 843 -1.93 19.03 -39.28
CA VAL A 843 -1.48 20.37 -38.90
C VAL A 843 0.01 20.30 -38.56
N GLY A 844 0.86 20.90 -39.37
CA GLY A 844 2.30 20.94 -39.14
C GLY A 844 2.68 21.82 -37.95
N GLU A 845 3.83 21.54 -37.34
CA GLU A 845 4.33 22.32 -36.19
C GLU A 845 4.55 23.81 -36.53
N GLU A 846 4.95 24.12 -37.75
CA GLU A 846 5.16 25.51 -38.17
C GLU A 846 3.83 26.23 -38.48
N ASP A 847 2.75 25.47 -38.74
CA ASP A 847 1.42 26.03 -38.99
C ASP A 847 0.76 26.54 -37.70
N THR A 848 1.03 25.90 -36.55
CA THR A 848 0.45 26.31 -35.25
C THR A 848 0.84 27.73 -34.87
N HIS A 849 2.02 28.21 -35.31
CA HIS A 849 2.46 29.60 -35.10
C HIS A 849 1.53 30.64 -35.75
N ARG A 850 0.75 30.24 -36.76
CA ARG A 850 -0.18 31.09 -37.51
C ARG A 850 -1.62 31.02 -36.97
N MET A 851 -1.84 30.28 -35.88
CA MET A 851 -3.15 30.01 -35.28
C MET A 851 -3.31 30.73 -33.92
N PRO A 852 -3.61 32.03 -33.90
CA PRO A 852 -3.74 32.79 -32.66
C PRO A 852 -4.88 32.28 -31.76
N TYR A 853 -5.98 31.76 -32.33
CA TYR A 853 -7.08 31.23 -31.54
C TYR A 853 -6.74 29.87 -30.89
N LEU A 854 -6.01 28.99 -31.57
CA LEU A 854 -5.42 27.78 -30.96
C LEU A 854 -4.57 28.13 -29.73
N LYS A 855 -3.68 29.11 -29.87
CA LYS A 855 -2.85 29.57 -28.75
C LYS A 855 -3.71 30.11 -27.61
N ALA A 856 -4.77 30.86 -27.94
CA ALA A 856 -5.71 31.38 -26.96
C ALA A 856 -6.46 30.28 -26.19
N VAL A 857 -6.90 29.22 -26.89
CA VAL A 857 -7.53 28.02 -26.30
C VAL A 857 -6.58 27.33 -25.32
N VAL A 858 -5.31 27.12 -25.72
CA VAL A 858 -4.30 26.47 -24.85
C VAL A 858 -4.01 27.33 -23.62
N LEU A 859 -3.84 28.64 -23.78
CA LEU A 859 -3.62 29.57 -22.67
C LEU A 859 -4.80 29.60 -21.70
N GLU A 860 -6.04 29.60 -22.22
CA GLU A 860 -7.23 29.59 -21.38
C GLU A 860 -7.38 28.26 -20.62
N GLY A 861 -7.06 27.14 -21.26
CA GLY A 861 -7.03 25.84 -20.58
C GLY A 861 -6.01 25.82 -19.44
N LEU A 862 -4.80 26.35 -19.67
CA LEU A 862 -3.75 26.43 -18.63
C LEU A 862 -4.07 27.43 -17.53
N ARG A 863 -4.80 28.52 -17.82
CA ARG A 863 -5.25 29.50 -16.82
C ARG A 863 -6.36 28.91 -15.95
N ARG A 864 -7.39 28.33 -16.58
CA ARG A 864 -8.57 27.81 -15.90
C ARG A 864 -8.29 26.50 -15.16
N HIS A 865 -7.48 25.62 -15.75
CA HIS A 865 -7.17 24.28 -15.24
C HIS A 865 -5.66 23.99 -15.24
N PRO A 866 -4.84 24.73 -14.46
CA PRO A 866 -3.42 24.46 -14.39
C PRO A 866 -3.18 23.05 -13.82
N PRO A 867 -2.36 22.19 -14.46
CA PRO A 867 -2.12 20.82 -13.98
C PRO A 867 -1.58 20.73 -12.55
N ALA A 868 -1.00 21.81 -12.02
CA ALA A 868 -0.58 21.90 -10.63
C ALA A 868 -1.08 23.21 -10.00
N HIS A 869 -1.91 23.09 -8.96
CA HIS A 869 -2.38 24.24 -8.17
C HIS A 869 -1.27 24.88 -7.32
N PHE A 870 -0.17 24.17 -7.12
CA PHE A 870 1.03 24.68 -6.48
C PHE A 870 2.24 24.36 -7.34
N VAL A 871 3.17 25.30 -7.44
CA VAL A 871 4.53 24.95 -7.85
C VAL A 871 5.17 24.06 -6.77
N LEU A 872 6.18 23.29 -7.16
CA LEU A 872 7.01 22.57 -6.19
C LEU A 872 7.50 23.54 -5.11
N SER A 873 7.50 23.10 -3.85
CA SER A 873 7.86 23.96 -2.72
C SER A 873 9.28 24.49 -2.83
N HIS A 874 9.43 25.78 -2.58
CA HIS A 874 10.71 26.48 -2.48
C HIS A 874 11.20 26.47 -1.03
N LYS A 875 12.47 26.78 -0.82
CA LYS A 875 13.06 26.96 0.50
C LYS A 875 13.95 28.20 0.49
N ALA A 876 13.83 29.03 1.52
CA ALA A 876 14.68 30.20 1.68
C ALA A 876 16.10 29.79 2.08
N ALA A 877 17.09 30.15 1.27
CA ALA A 877 18.51 29.94 1.53
C ALA A 877 19.04 30.90 2.61
N GLU A 878 18.44 32.08 2.71
CA GLU A 878 18.77 33.16 3.63
C GLU A 878 17.51 33.95 4.04
N ASP A 879 17.65 34.79 5.07
CA ASP A 879 16.57 35.70 5.49
C ASP A 879 16.29 36.70 4.35
N THR A 880 15.07 36.70 3.82
CA THR A 880 14.69 37.47 2.63
C THR A 880 13.46 38.32 2.91
N GLU A 881 13.49 39.61 2.59
CA GLU A 881 12.31 40.49 2.67
C GLU A 881 11.56 40.48 1.33
N VAL A 882 10.30 40.07 1.32
CA VAL A 882 9.45 40.04 0.12
C VAL A 882 8.07 40.59 0.44
N GLY A 883 7.60 41.58 -0.33
CA GLY A 883 6.25 42.13 -0.17
C GLY A 883 5.98 42.73 1.22
N GLY A 884 7.01 43.26 1.89
CA GLY A 884 6.92 43.78 3.26
C GLY A 884 7.00 42.72 4.36
N TYR A 885 7.18 41.44 4.00
CA TYR A 885 7.32 40.33 4.94
C TYR A 885 8.74 39.80 5.00
N LEU A 886 9.20 39.46 6.21
CA LEU A 886 10.45 38.74 6.41
C LEU A 886 10.21 37.23 6.30
N ILE A 887 10.76 36.60 5.27
CA ILE A 887 10.82 35.14 5.11
C ILE A 887 12.14 34.65 5.72
N PRO A 888 12.11 33.93 6.85
CA PRO A 888 13.34 33.50 7.50
C PRO A 888 14.00 32.32 6.76
N LYS A 889 15.32 32.25 6.86
CA LYS A 889 16.15 31.16 6.34
C LYS A 889 15.59 29.80 6.75
N GLY A 890 15.52 28.89 5.78
CA GLY A 890 15.02 27.54 5.96
C GLY A 890 13.51 27.39 5.91
N ALA A 891 12.75 28.49 5.87
CA ALA A 891 11.31 28.44 5.64
C ALA A 891 11.00 27.84 4.26
N THR A 892 9.98 26.98 4.21
CA THR A 892 9.42 26.48 2.96
C THR A 892 8.44 27.50 2.43
N VAL A 893 8.52 27.82 1.13
CA VAL A 893 7.67 28.82 0.47
C VAL A 893 6.87 28.14 -0.64
N ASN A 894 5.57 28.34 -0.67
CA ASN A 894 4.64 27.74 -1.62
C ASN A 894 3.84 28.84 -2.32
N PHE A 895 3.54 28.66 -3.61
CA PHE A 895 2.81 29.63 -4.43
C PHE A 895 1.57 28.95 -5.00
N THR A 896 0.41 29.58 -4.85
CA THR A 896 -0.88 29.07 -5.35
C THR A 896 -1.09 29.50 -6.80
N VAL A 897 -0.80 28.60 -7.74
CA VAL A 897 -0.89 28.84 -9.19
C VAL A 897 -2.33 29.08 -9.62
N ALA A 898 -3.25 28.22 -9.18
CA ALA A 898 -4.67 28.29 -9.57
C ALA A 898 -5.34 29.58 -9.11
N GLU A 899 -5.13 29.97 -7.85
CA GLU A 899 -5.68 31.21 -7.28
C GLU A 899 -5.26 32.46 -8.05
N MET A 900 -4.05 32.50 -8.63
CA MET A 900 -3.61 33.63 -9.48
C MET A 900 -4.29 33.61 -10.85
N GLY A 901 -4.54 32.43 -11.41
CA GLY A 901 -5.31 32.28 -12.65
C GLY A 901 -6.80 32.60 -12.48
N TRP A 902 -7.32 32.52 -11.25
CA TRP A 902 -8.73 32.74 -10.93
C TRP A 902 -9.03 34.07 -10.23
N ASP A 903 -8.03 34.95 -10.07
CA ASP A 903 -8.20 36.23 -9.38
C ASP A 903 -9.12 37.17 -10.18
N GLU A 904 -10.34 37.39 -9.68
CA GLU A 904 -11.36 38.30 -10.23
C GLU A 904 -10.89 39.75 -10.37
N ARG A 905 -9.79 40.13 -9.70
CA ARG A 905 -9.20 41.48 -9.83
C ARG A 905 -8.40 41.65 -11.13
N GLU A 906 -7.98 40.55 -11.74
CA GLU A 906 -7.11 40.53 -12.91
C GLU A 906 -7.79 39.91 -14.13
N TRP A 907 -8.74 39.00 -13.91
CA TRP A 907 -9.42 38.24 -14.95
C TRP A 907 -10.94 38.48 -14.89
N ASP A 908 -11.54 38.94 -15.99
CA ASP A 908 -13.00 39.04 -16.12
C ASP A 908 -13.62 37.64 -16.24
N ARG A 909 -14.72 37.40 -15.50
CA ARG A 909 -15.41 36.10 -15.40
C ARG A 909 -14.41 34.93 -15.32
N PRO A 910 -13.57 34.86 -14.27
CA PRO A 910 -12.39 33.99 -14.25
C PRO A 910 -12.72 32.50 -14.27
N MET A 911 -13.93 32.11 -13.87
CA MET A 911 -14.34 30.71 -13.84
C MET A 911 -14.92 30.22 -15.17
N GLU A 912 -15.23 31.12 -16.10
CA GLU A 912 -15.71 30.80 -17.45
C GLU A 912 -14.51 30.55 -18.39
N PHE A 913 -14.68 29.61 -19.32
CA PHE A 913 -13.70 29.31 -20.37
C PHE A 913 -13.94 30.24 -21.57
N VAL A 914 -13.13 31.29 -21.69
CA VAL A 914 -13.27 32.32 -22.72
C VAL A 914 -11.93 32.54 -23.43
N PRO A 915 -11.59 31.74 -24.46
CA PRO A 915 -10.33 31.89 -25.19
C PRO A 915 -10.11 33.31 -25.74
N GLU A 916 -11.18 34.00 -26.15
CA GLU A 916 -11.13 35.37 -26.68
C GLU A 916 -10.37 36.36 -25.79
N ARG A 917 -10.25 36.09 -24.50
CA ARG A 917 -9.49 36.95 -23.58
C ARG A 917 -8.02 37.10 -23.93
N PHE A 918 -7.43 36.13 -24.63
CA PHE A 918 -6.03 36.18 -25.06
C PHE A 918 -5.85 36.78 -26.46
N LEU A 919 -6.93 37.15 -27.13
CA LEU A 919 -6.89 37.86 -28.40
C LEU A 919 -6.80 39.38 -28.18
N SER A 920 -6.64 40.13 -29.27
CA SER A 920 -6.56 41.59 -29.21
C SER A 920 -7.80 42.23 -28.57
N GLY A 921 -7.58 43.10 -27.60
CA GLY A 921 -8.62 43.76 -26.81
C GLY A 921 -9.12 42.97 -25.60
N GLY A 922 -8.64 41.75 -25.38
CA GLY A 922 -8.96 40.95 -24.19
C GLY A 922 -8.07 41.27 -22.97
N ASP A 923 -8.53 40.92 -21.77
CA ASP A 923 -7.83 41.14 -20.49
C ASP A 923 -6.56 40.28 -20.32
N GLY A 924 -6.42 39.23 -21.14
CA GLY A 924 -5.24 38.36 -21.29
C GLY A 924 -4.34 38.70 -22.48
N GLU A 925 -4.59 39.76 -23.25
CA GLU A 925 -3.76 40.13 -24.39
C GLU A 925 -2.28 40.32 -23.98
N GLY A 926 -1.37 39.65 -24.69
CA GLY A 926 0.07 39.78 -24.44
C GLY A 926 0.54 39.27 -23.07
N VAL A 927 -0.20 38.33 -22.45
CA VAL A 927 0.17 37.73 -21.16
C VAL A 927 1.57 37.13 -21.21
N ASP A 928 2.38 37.43 -20.18
CA ASP A 928 3.70 36.81 -20.03
C ASP A 928 3.59 35.52 -19.21
N VAL A 929 3.49 34.38 -19.89
CA VAL A 929 3.47 33.06 -19.24
C VAL A 929 4.79 32.69 -18.54
N THR A 930 5.88 33.40 -18.83
CA THR A 930 7.17 33.19 -18.15
C THR A 930 7.21 33.86 -16.77
N GLY A 931 6.27 34.77 -16.51
CA GLY A 931 6.20 35.54 -15.28
C GLY A 931 7.37 36.51 -15.10
N SER A 932 8.16 36.81 -16.14
CA SER A 932 9.36 37.62 -16.06
C SER A 932 9.06 39.11 -15.91
N ARG A 933 8.14 39.62 -16.74
CA ARG A 933 7.68 41.02 -16.71
C ARG A 933 6.71 41.24 -15.56
N GLU A 934 5.72 40.37 -15.45
CA GLU A 934 4.71 40.37 -14.39
C GLU A 934 4.09 38.97 -14.27
N ILE A 935 3.43 38.68 -13.16
CA ILE A 935 2.63 37.47 -13.01
C ILE A 935 1.15 37.89 -13.08
N LYS A 936 0.47 37.51 -14.16
CA LYS A 936 -1.01 37.44 -14.26
C LYS A 936 -1.51 36.00 -14.15
N MET A 937 -0.74 35.08 -14.71
CA MET A 937 -0.83 33.63 -14.52
C MET A 937 0.58 33.05 -14.52
N MET A 938 0.76 31.86 -13.94
CA MET A 938 2.08 31.19 -13.90
C MET A 938 1.96 29.66 -13.93
N PRO A 939 1.30 29.07 -14.94
CA PRO A 939 1.08 27.61 -15.00
C PRO A 939 2.40 26.81 -15.02
N PHE A 940 3.50 27.43 -15.44
CA PHE A 940 4.84 26.83 -15.49
C PHE A 940 5.75 27.27 -14.32
N GLY A 941 5.21 27.98 -13.33
CA GLY A 941 6.00 28.73 -12.35
C GLY A 941 6.71 29.93 -12.96
N ALA A 942 7.61 30.55 -12.20
CA ALA A 942 8.38 31.72 -12.63
C ALA A 942 9.81 31.70 -12.07
N GLY A 943 10.67 32.57 -12.63
CA GLY A 943 12.01 32.81 -12.11
C GLY A 943 12.99 31.65 -12.27
N ARG A 944 13.93 31.50 -11.32
CA ARG A 944 15.05 30.53 -11.44
C ARG A 944 14.59 29.08 -11.59
N ARG A 945 13.44 28.72 -11.02
CA ARG A 945 12.89 27.35 -11.02
C ARG A 945 11.71 27.16 -11.98
N ILE A 946 11.48 28.10 -12.91
CA ILE A 946 10.47 27.95 -13.96
C ILE A 946 10.63 26.61 -14.68
N CYS A 947 9.53 26.01 -15.12
CA CYS A 947 9.53 24.75 -15.86
C CYS A 947 10.57 24.77 -16.99
N ALA A 948 11.47 23.79 -17.01
CA ALA A 948 12.45 23.66 -18.10
C ALA A 948 11.77 23.23 -19.43
N GLY A 949 10.62 22.57 -19.32
CA GLY A 949 9.82 22.07 -20.45
C GLY A 949 8.73 23.02 -20.94
N LEU A 950 8.74 24.31 -20.58
CA LEU A 950 7.70 25.26 -21.01
C LEU A 950 7.53 25.26 -22.53
N GLY A 951 8.63 25.42 -23.29
CA GLY A 951 8.57 25.50 -24.75
C GLY A 951 8.02 24.24 -25.40
N ILE A 952 8.49 23.06 -24.95
CA ILE A 952 8.03 21.78 -25.50
C ILE A 952 6.59 21.47 -25.08
N ALA A 953 6.17 21.85 -23.88
CA ALA A 953 4.80 21.66 -23.42
C ALA A 953 3.81 22.50 -24.23
N MET A 954 4.11 23.77 -24.48
CA MET A 954 3.29 24.63 -25.36
C MET A 954 3.20 24.04 -26.77
N LEU A 955 4.33 23.62 -27.35
CA LEU A 955 4.36 22.95 -28.65
C LEU A 955 3.47 21.70 -28.67
N HIS A 956 3.61 20.82 -27.67
CA HIS A 956 2.80 19.60 -27.60
C HIS A 956 1.31 19.92 -27.47
N LEU A 957 0.93 20.84 -26.58
CA LEU A 957 -0.48 21.20 -26.40
C LEU A 957 -1.07 21.78 -27.68
N GLU A 958 -0.41 22.75 -28.30
CA GLU A 958 -0.86 23.34 -29.57
C GLU A 958 -0.95 22.28 -30.68
N TYR A 959 0.11 21.49 -30.88
CA TYR A 959 0.17 20.48 -31.93
C TYR A 959 -0.87 19.36 -31.76
N PHE A 960 -1.02 18.80 -30.57
CA PHE A 960 -1.97 17.70 -30.33
C PHE A 960 -3.42 18.20 -30.30
N VAL A 961 -3.71 19.36 -29.69
CA VAL A 961 -5.08 19.92 -29.70
C VAL A 961 -5.51 20.22 -31.14
N ALA A 962 -4.67 20.89 -31.94
CA ALA A 962 -5.00 21.22 -33.32
C ALA A 962 -5.29 19.97 -34.16
N ASN A 963 -4.45 18.94 -34.04
CA ASN A 963 -4.64 17.71 -34.80
C ASN A 963 -5.84 16.87 -34.32
N LEU A 964 -6.13 16.84 -33.02
CA LEU A 964 -7.31 16.12 -32.50
C LEU A 964 -8.63 16.80 -32.91
N VAL A 965 -8.66 18.13 -32.97
CA VAL A 965 -9.83 18.91 -33.45
C VAL A 965 -9.96 18.86 -34.97
N ARG A 966 -8.84 18.78 -35.71
CA ARG A 966 -8.85 18.55 -37.16
C ARG A 966 -9.49 17.21 -37.49
N GLU A 967 -9.04 16.15 -36.82
CA GLU A 967 -9.42 14.77 -37.12
C GLU A 967 -10.84 14.43 -36.65
N PHE A 968 -11.25 14.94 -35.48
CA PHE A 968 -12.51 14.57 -34.86
C PHE A 968 -13.31 15.79 -34.40
N GLU A 969 -14.63 15.70 -34.53
CA GLU A 969 -15.57 16.47 -33.73
C GLU A 969 -15.78 15.72 -32.40
N TRP A 970 -15.56 16.41 -31.29
CA TRP A 970 -15.65 15.85 -29.94
C TRP A 970 -16.98 16.28 -29.30
N LYS A 971 -17.83 15.30 -28.95
CA LYS A 971 -19.17 15.52 -28.39
C LYS A 971 -19.32 14.90 -27.00
N GLU A 972 -20.26 15.44 -26.24
CA GLU A 972 -20.68 14.83 -24.98
C GLU A 972 -21.37 13.48 -25.22
N VAL A 973 -21.23 12.58 -24.25
CA VAL A 973 -21.92 11.29 -24.22
C VAL A 973 -23.16 11.44 -23.34
N ALA A 974 -24.35 11.14 -23.87
CA ALA A 974 -25.59 11.25 -23.10
C ALA A 974 -25.55 10.35 -21.86
N GLY A 975 -25.84 10.91 -20.67
CA GLY A 975 -25.75 10.20 -19.38
C GLY A 975 -24.34 10.12 -18.78
N ASP A 976 -23.31 10.53 -19.52
CA ASP A 976 -21.93 10.70 -19.09
C ASP A 976 -21.45 12.11 -19.49
N GLU A 977 -22.24 13.15 -19.16
CA GLU A 977 -21.87 14.53 -19.47
C GLU A 977 -20.54 14.92 -18.82
N VAL A 978 -19.81 15.83 -19.46
CA VAL A 978 -18.50 16.27 -18.95
C VAL A 978 -18.66 16.93 -17.58
N ASP A 979 -17.94 16.41 -16.59
CA ASP A 979 -17.89 16.94 -15.23
C ASP A 979 -16.50 17.55 -14.99
N LEU A 980 -16.46 18.88 -14.93
CA LEU A 980 -15.23 19.65 -14.72
C LEU A 980 -14.81 19.72 -13.25
N SER A 981 -15.39 18.89 -12.37
CA SER A 981 -14.95 18.82 -10.97
C SER A 981 -13.55 18.22 -10.84
N GLU A 982 -12.75 18.82 -9.97
CA GLU A 982 -11.34 18.52 -9.81
C GLU A 982 -11.11 17.53 -8.66
N THR A 983 -10.11 16.67 -8.81
CA THR A 983 -9.54 15.87 -7.73
C THR A 983 -8.02 15.95 -7.76
N ARG A 984 -7.39 15.88 -6.59
CA ARG A 984 -5.95 15.99 -6.47
C ARG A 984 -5.29 14.62 -6.46
N GLU A 985 -4.46 14.39 -7.46
CA GLU A 985 -3.52 13.28 -7.51
C GLU A 985 -2.08 13.84 -7.50
N PHE A 986 -1.20 13.34 -8.37
CA PHE A 986 0.08 14.00 -8.64
C PHE A 986 -0.12 15.38 -9.29
N THR A 987 -1.03 15.45 -10.25
CA THR A 987 -1.59 16.66 -10.86
C THR A 987 -3.03 16.87 -10.38
N THR A 988 -3.61 18.05 -10.64
CA THR A 988 -5.05 18.27 -10.50
C THR A 988 -5.75 17.71 -11.74
N VAL A 989 -6.46 16.60 -11.57
CA VAL A 989 -7.13 15.86 -12.65
C VAL A 989 -8.64 15.97 -12.52
N MET A 990 -9.38 15.64 -13.58
CA MET A 990 -10.83 15.53 -13.52
C MET A 990 -11.23 14.37 -12.58
N LYS A 991 -12.20 14.62 -11.70
CA LYS A 991 -12.74 13.58 -10.81
C LYS A 991 -13.39 12.44 -11.60
N LYS A 992 -14.04 12.78 -12.71
CA LYS A 992 -14.49 11.85 -13.74
C LYS A 992 -13.66 12.10 -15.00
N PRO A 993 -12.77 11.18 -15.39
CA PRO A 993 -11.98 11.33 -16.61
C PRO A 993 -12.84 11.57 -17.86
N LEU A 994 -12.36 12.41 -18.78
CA LEU A 994 -13.07 12.75 -20.01
C LEU A 994 -13.43 11.50 -20.82
N ARG A 995 -14.73 11.34 -21.09
CA ARG A 995 -15.29 10.46 -22.10
C ARG A 995 -16.00 11.34 -23.13
N ALA A 996 -15.71 11.12 -24.40
CA ALA A 996 -16.29 11.91 -25.49
C ALA A 996 -16.65 11.00 -26.65
N GLN A 997 -17.78 11.28 -27.30
CA GLN A 997 -18.12 10.67 -28.57
C GLN A 997 -17.29 11.36 -29.66
N LEU A 998 -16.55 10.57 -30.44
CA LEU A 998 -15.71 11.06 -31.52
C LEU A 998 -16.39 10.82 -32.86
N VAL A 999 -16.58 11.89 -33.63
CA VAL A 999 -17.07 11.81 -35.01
C VAL A 999 -15.93 12.25 -35.92
N ARG A 1000 -15.43 11.37 -36.79
CA ARG A 1000 -14.38 11.74 -37.75
C ARG A 1000 -14.87 12.86 -38.65
N ARG A 1001 -14.09 13.93 -38.76
CA ARG A 1001 -14.36 15.02 -39.72
C ARG A 1001 -13.82 14.59 -41.07
N THR A 1002 -14.68 14.50 -42.09
CA THR A 1002 -14.26 14.16 -43.45
C THR A 1002 -13.43 15.30 -44.03
N THR A 1003 -12.15 15.04 -44.31
CA THR A 1003 -11.44 15.74 -45.39
C THR A 1003 -12.13 15.31 -46.69
N CYS A 1004 -12.74 16.23 -47.44
CA CYS A 1004 -13.17 15.92 -48.79
C CYS A 1004 -11.95 15.43 -49.56
N VAL A 1005 -11.93 14.15 -49.94
CA VAL A 1005 -10.91 13.54 -50.80
C VAL A 1005 -11.11 14.00 -52.23
#